data_AF-A0A9P1GN90-F1
#
_entry.id   AF-A0A9P1GN90-F1
#
_cell.length_a   1.000
_cell.length_b   1.000
_cell.length_c   1.000
_cell.angle_alpha   90.00
_cell.angle_beta   90.00
_cell.angle_gamma   90.00
#
_symmetry.space_group_name_H-M   'P 1'
#
loop_
_entity.id
_entity.type
_entity.pdbx_description
1 polymer ?
#
loop_
_entity_poly.entity_id
_entity_poly.type
_entity_poly.pdbx_seq_one_letter_code
_entity_poly.pdbx_strand_id
1 'polypeptide(L)'
;MEQQPDCDFKVGGYEDAAHLKSCSLGVQKCARCKWATYKVKWQKDLPWLDAKMNLDSGLWGIGCRLCHDAQQVAPEVMSKFPVSRHHFARYEVSTGEIRVTRFRKHAESPAHRTAESMAGGKEPALDDVGGFTPSTAEWKSVINHTKPSNLQADVSDVANRKKAHMMRWCLAEAHREHQREAVKNALCLSLSQDQRGRRFLVRFRAVDANLQVCDGTLQLVKVVTSPDVPGAQGIRQMTLKALKNFCTPSSPPTYGGLLDGAKIQKECNYDLLKSTMAKVECMAADAAGDEQLAMRDLAGISGPEIVELQNVMGQAFENLKILGKDRAHAAQRMLSRPWAADPQLKEIIEEFVEKPHSVARLITNSEVVKDLYSNFRAKSEEKVPIGKSIRDLAFAPQRYSSESKVLARLVLTWDAVLGVMTALPDMRGRTSTEGAACLATLQWLNPEKALLLSMLGDAALELHRVVRAFDTDVCDESELPYELDRYRAVIRKLFVEGNCLHVGLTKIMLKHLSEPRLLMCQGVRVKLGGGDEVTEQLKRQCLKRMSAYVVVAESVLEGEFPHFQLVSSLRVFSLSDEGRLQTQLRSGERANCLEKLARAIGVDVESLKYEFEHFLPIASKFARVEAPLALSVDLLLPKAPIFKQMGQSQDDNTNLEEVMLVLQQDVLGPDFGEAAEKNLIAGCAMVNDELASSSSSSKAASLPQTLTSAEEIGEVFGDKHLKEIAFNAQKQSKAQIEEAMLGVMNPHEITDEVRALVATTAAKLAKTQRERNNDQKLVQGRVSNKDVAWRDTDPIYVSLLGSLLASEKFVETKGKVGVALAFKPAIKVKRLLFMTPAFVRDNTDLCRELAEVLQLQDCNFQLLNRAGLDEAIAKLNPARARQLIVLRSDAGDEAFDQVRLQFTGLTEAVEHWVFCTEDKSRSRSGIAESY
;
A
#
# COMPACT_ATOMS: atom_id res chain seq x y z
N MET A 1 28.28 27.89 -84.10
CA MET A 1 26.96 27.55 -84.68
C MET A 1 26.44 26.41 -83.83
N GLU A 2 25.41 26.49 -83.02
CA GLU A 2 24.25 27.40 -82.94
C GLU A 2 23.96 27.74 -81.47
N GLN A 3 23.38 28.91 -81.23
CA GLN A 3 22.78 29.27 -79.96
C GLN A 3 21.49 28.44 -79.76
N GLN A 4 21.32 27.82 -78.59
CA GLN A 4 20.02 27.47 -78.02
C GLN A 4 19.99 27.81 -76.52
N PRO A 5 18.81 28.17 -75.99
CA PRO A 5 18.67 29.27 -75.04
C PRO A 5 18.59 28.82 -73.58
N ASP A 6 18.89 29.77 -72.70
CA ASP A 6 18.56 29.77 -71.26
C ASP A 6 17.15 29.21 -71.01
N CYS A 7 17.07 27.98 -70.52
CA CYS A 7 15.87 27.46 -69.86
C CYS A 7 15.92 27.84 -68.40
N ASP A 8 15.70 29.13 -68.17
CA ASP A 8 15.30 29.72 -66.91
C ASP A 8 13.98 29.05 -66.48
N PHE A 9 14.06 28.03 -65.60
CA PHE A 9 12.89 27.41 -64.98
C PHE A 9 12.22 28.42 -64.04
N LYS A 10 11.46 29.35 -64.63
CA LYS A 10 10.56 30.24 -63.91
C LYS A 10 9.50 29.40 -63.22
N VAL A 11 9.68 29.22 -61.90
CA VAL A 11 8.65 28.75 -60.98
C VAL A 11 7.43 29.65 -61.18
N GLY A 12 6.35 29.07 -61.71
CA GLY A 12 5.11 29.79 -61.98
C GLY A 12 4.57 30.48 -60.74
N GLY A 13 4.64 31.82 -60.75
CA GLY A 13 3.55 32.72 -60.44
C GLY A 13 2.75 32.46 -59.17
N TYR A 14 3.38 32.67 -58.02
CA TYR A 14 2.67 32.88 -56.76
C TYR A 14 3.52 33.82 -55.91
N GLU A 15 3.25 35.12 -55.97
CA GLU A 15 4.03 36.10 -55.21
C GLU A 15 3.90 35.83 -53.70
N ASP A 16 4.92 35.21 -53.12
CA ASP A 16 5.00 34.94 -51.68
C ASP A 16 4.89 36.24 -50.86
N ALA A 17 5.39 37.34 -51.42
CA ALA A 17 5.23 38.69 -50.88
C ALA A 17 3.76 39.16 -50.85
N ALA A 18 2.95 38.79 -51.86
CA ALA A 18 1.52 39.10 -51.90
C ALA A 18 0.72 38.23 -50.93
N HIS A 19 1.09 36.95 -50.78
CA HIS A 19 0.46 36.06 -49.78
C HIS A 19 0.77 36.50 -48.34
N LEU A 20 2.00 36.91 -48.04
CA LEU A 20 2.37 37.46 -46.72
C LEU A 20 1.56 38.71 -46.36
N LYS A 21 1.17 39.54 -47.34
CA LYS A 21 0.34 40.74 -47.11
C LYS A 21 -1.15 40.44 -46.97
N SER A 22 -1.65 39.32 -47.50
CA SER A 22 -3.09 39.02 -47.60
C SER A 22 -3.57 37.86 -46.71
N CYS A 23 -2.66 37.09 -46.11
CA CYS A 23 -3.01 35.89 -45.35
C CYS A 23 -3.50 36.20 -43.92
N SER A 24 -4.75 35.82 -43.61
CA SER A 24 -5.39 36.02 -42.30
C SER A 24 -4.91 35.07 -41.19
N LEU A 25 -4.22 33.97 -41.54
CA LEU A 25 -3.75 32.95 -40.59
C LEU A 25 -2.39 33.27 -39.95
N GLY A 26 -1.61 34.15 -40.59
CA GLY A 26 -0.29 34.59 -40.13
C GLY A 26 0.82 33.52 -40.15
N VAL A 27 2.07 33.95 -39.88
CA VAL A 27 3.29 33.12 -39.93
C VAL A 27 3.27 31.96 -38.93
N GLN A 28 2.44 31.99 -37.88
CA GLN A 28 2.42 30.88 -36.92
C GLN A 28 1.59 29.68 -37.39
N LYS A 29 0.52 29.92 -38.16
CA LYS A 29 -0.48 28.88 -38.51
C LYS A 29 -0.51 28.53 -40.01
N CYS A 30 0.00 29.38 -40.90
CA CYS A 30 0.04 29.10 -42.34
C CYS A 30 1.40 28.54 -42.80
N ALA A 31 1.39 27.39 -43.49
CA ALA A 31 2.59 26.78 -44.05
C ALA A 31 3.28 27.67 -45.09
N ARG A 32 2.51 28.36 -45.93
CA ARG A 32 3.01 29.23 -46.99
C ARG A 32 3.66 30.49 -46.43
N CYS A 33 3.08 31.09 -45.39
CA CYS A 33 3.71 32.20 -44.67
C CYS A 33 5.03 31.76 -44.03
N LYS A 34 5.08 30.59 -43.38
CA LYS A 34 6.33 30.06 -42.79
C LYS A 34 7.40 29.81 -43.82
N TRP A 35 7.04 29.22 -44.95
CA TRP A 35 7.96 28.99 -46.05
C TRP A 35 8.51 30.31 -46.59
N ALA A 36 7.65 31.26 -46.94
CA ALA A 36 8.06 32.57 -47.44
C ALA A 36 9.02 33.30 -46.47
N THR A 37 8.80 33.20 -45.16
CA THR A 37 9.66 33.82 -44.14
C THR A 37 10.99 33.10 -43.93
N TYR A 38 11.00 31.75 -43.93
CA TYR A 38 12.16 30.97 -43.50
C TYR A 38 12.87 30.17 -44.60
N LYS A 39 12.37 30.19 -45.84
CA LYS A 39 12.91 29.42 -46.99
C LYS A 39 14.41 29.55 -47.13
N VAL A 40 14.94 30.78 -47.15
CA VAL A 40 16.37 31.05 -47.33
C VAL A 40 17.21 30.37 -46.24
N LYS A 41 16.74 30.43 -44.99
CA LYS A 41 17.44 29.81 -43.85
C LYS A 41 17.32 28.28 -43.87
N TRP A 42 16.13 27.75 -44.16
CA TRP A 42 15.90 26.30 -44.16
C TRP A 42 16.57 25.60 -45.34
N GLN A 43 16.56 26.19 -46.54
CA GLN A 43 17.23 25.61 -47.71
C GLN A 43 18.75 25.67 -47.63
N LYS A 44 19.32 26.59 -46.82
CA LYS A 44 20.76 26.59 -46.52
C LYS A 44 21.17 25.34 -45.73
N ASP A 45 20.36 24.93 -44.76
CA ASP A 45 20.62 23.74 -43.93
C ASP A 45 20.11 22.45 -44.60
N LEU A 46 19.05 22.54 -45.42
CA LEU A 46 18.31 21.41 -45.99
C LEU A 46 17.99 21.68 -47.48
N PRO A 47 18.95 21.48 -48.40
CA PRO A 47 18.80 21.85 -49.82
C PRO A 47 17.70 21.11 -50.58
N TRP A 48 17.26 19.96 -50.06
CA TRP A 48 16.20 19.12 -50.61
C TRP A 48 14.78 19.59 -50.26
N LEU A 49 14.65 20.52 -49.31
CA LEU A 49 13.37 21.00 -48.84
C LEU A 49 12.75 21.92 -49.90
N ASP A 50 11.48 21.68 -50.21
CA ASP A 50 10.78 22.38 -51.28
C ASP A 50 9.30 22.58 -50.92
N ALA A 51 8.57 23.40 -51.67
CA ALA A 51 7.15 23.58 -51.47
C ALA A 51 6.39 23.70 -52.79
N LYS A 52 5.25 23.03 -52.87
CA LYS A 52 4.40 22.99 -54.06
C LYS A 52 2.93 23.01 -53.65
N MET A 53 2.08 23.43 -54.58
CA MET A 53 0.65 23.19 -54.47
C MET A 53 0.39 21.76 -54.91
N ASN A 54 -0.18 20.95 -54.02
CA ASN A 54 -0.58 19.60 -54.37
C ASN A 54 -1.82 19.72 -55.27
N LEU A 55 -1.70 19.24 -56.52
CA LEU A 55 -2.73 19.39 -57.56
C LEU A 55 -4.00 18.60 -57.25
N ASP A 56 -3.88 17.48 -56.52
CA ASP A 56 -5.00 16.59 -56.20
C ASP A 56 -5.84 17.11 -55.02
N SER A 57 -5.19 17.70 -54.02
CA SER A 57 -5.86 18.24 -52.83
C SER A 57 -6.16 19.74 -52.93
N GLY A 58 -5.58 20.44 -53.90
CA GLY A 58 -5.62 21.90 -54.01
C GLY A 58 -4.93 22.63 -52.84
N LEU A 59 -4.24 21.90 -51.96
CA LEU A 59 -3.63 22.44 -50.76
C LEU A 59 -2.15 22.76 -50.99
N TRP A 60 -1.72 23.87 -50.39
CA TRP A 60 -0.32 24.29 -50.39
C TRP A 60 0.42 23.62 -49.23
N GLY A 61 1.57 23.00 -49.50
CA GLY A 61 2.37 22.38 -48.44
C GLY A 61 3.86 22.27 -48.75
N ILE A 62 4.62 21.99 -47.69
CA ILE A 62 6.07 21.81 -47.73
C ILE A 62 6.37 20.31 -47.87
N GLY A 63 7.40 19.95 -48.63
CA GLY A 63 7.78 18.58 -48.91
C GLY A 63 9.28 18.42 -49.14
N CYS A 64 9.67 17.21 -49.51
CA CYS A 64 11.03 16.84 -49.88
C CYS A 64 11.08 16.53 -51.37
N ARG A 65 11.83 17.32 -52.13
CA ARG A 65 12.00 17.12 -53.58
C ARG A 65 12.59 15.76 -53.90
N LEU A 66 13.63 15.34 -53.18
CA LEU A 66 14.29 14.05 -53.39
C LEU A 66 13.31 12.88 -53.22
N CYS A 67 12.50 12.90 -52.16
CA CYS A 67 11.52 11.85 -51.92
C CYS A 67 10.39 11.87 -52.95
N HIS A 68 10.01 13.05 -53.44
CA HIS A 68 9.02 13.20 -54.51
C HIS A 68 9.53 12.60 -55.82
N ASP A 69 10.73 12.98 -56.24
CA ASP A 69 11.35 12.52 -57.48
C ASP A 69 11.59 11.00 -57.42
N ALA A 70 12.12 10.49 -56.30
CA ALA A 70 12.28 9.06 -56.08
C ALA A 70 10.95 8.29 -56.14
N GLN A 71 9.86 8.88 -55.65
CA GLN A 71 8.53 8.27 -55.72
C GLN A 71 7.98 8.21 -57.16
N GLN A 72 8.34 9.17 -58.02
CA GLN A 72 7.97 9.13 -59.43
C GLN A 72 8.82 8.12 -60.23
N VAL A 73 10.11 8.03 -59.94
CA VAL A 73 11.05 7.18 -60.68
C VAL A 73 10.96 5.70 -60.27
N ALA A 74 10.78 5.41 -58.98
CA ALA A 74 10.68 4.03 -58.48
C ALA A 74 9.59 3.90 -57.39
N PRO A 75 8.29 3.98 -57.78
CA PRO A 75 7.18 3.88 -56.83
C PRO A 75 7.18 2.54 -56.06
N GLU A 76 7.64 1.46 -56.69
CA GLU A 76 7.79 0.12 -56.12
C GLU A 76 8.77 0.09 -54.92
N VAL A 77 9.83 0.91 -54.98
CA VAL A 77 10.85 1.00 -53.92
C VAL A 77 10.37 1.91 -52.81
N MET A 78 9.80 3.07 -53.17
CA MET A 78 9.34 4.06 -52.20
C MET A 78 8.09 3.61 -51.43
N SER A 79 7.21 2.80 -52.03
CA SER A 79 6.01 2.23 -51.38
C SER A 79 6.30 1.25 -50.25
N LYS A 80 7.55 0.77 -50.12
CA LYS A 80 8.00 -0.06 -48.99
C LYS A 80 8.11 0.72 -47.67
N PHE A 81 8.07 2.06 -47.71
CA PHE A 81 8.12 2.89 -46.52
C PHE A 81 6.70 3.24 -45.99
N PRO A 82 6.50 3.44 -44.68
CA PRO A 82 5.17 3.69 -44.10
C PRO A 82 4.43 4.88 -44.73
N VAL A 83 3.10 4.77 -44.88
CA VAL A 83 2.24 5.81 -45.49
C VAL A 83 2.38 7.18 -44.82
N SER A 84 2.58 7.20 -43.50
CA SER A 84 2.81 8.42 -42.72
C SER A 84 4.11 9.17 -43.09
N ARG A 85 4.98 8.58 -43.92
CA ARG A 85 6.22 9.20 -44.41
C ARG A 85 6.10 9.68 -45.86
N HIS A 86 5.05 9.28 -46.59
CA HIS A 86 4.73 9.80 -47.92
C HIS A 86 4.23 11.24 -47.91
N HIS A 87 3.81 11.78 -46.77
CA HIS A 87 3.40 13.19 -46.67
C HIS A 87 4.50 14.18 -47.11
N PHE A 88 5.78 13.83 -46.96
CA PHE A 88 6.89 14.66 -47.46
C PHE A 88 7.05 14.57 -48.98
N ALA A 89 6.88 13.39 -49.56
CA ALA A 89 6.94 13.19 -51.01
C ALA A 89 5.71 13.77 -51.73
N ARG A 90 4.57 13.87 -51.05
CA ARG A 90 3.31 14.44 -51.57
C ARG A 90 3.09 15.91 -51.24
N TYR A 91 4.05 16.56 -50.59
CA TYR A 91 3.95 17.96 -50.16
C TYR A 91 2.73 18.27 -49.26
N GLU A 92 2.38 17.36 -48.36
CA GLU A 92 1.18 17.46 -47.50
C GLU A 92 1.46 18.11 -46.13
N VAL A 93 2.67 18.63 -45.89
CA VAL A 93 3.00 19.29 -44.62
C VAL A 93 2.44 20.72 -44.61
N SER A 94 1.18 20.86 -44.17
CA SER A 94 0.41 22.10 -44.30
C SER A 94 -0.06 22.73 -42.98
N THR A 95 -0.13 22.00 -41.85
CA THR A 95 -0.64 22.53 -40.56
C THR A 95 0.08 22.00 -39.31
N GLY A 96 -0.12 22.68 -38.17
CA GLY A 96 0.04 22.14 -36.82
C GLY A 96 1.42 22.27 -36.17
N GLU A 97 2.53 22.02 -36.86
CA GLU A 97 3.85 21.97 -36.19
C GLU A 97 5.04 22.05 -37.18
N ILE A 98 5.02 23.06 -38.04
CA ILE A 98 6.11 23.31 -39.01
C ILE A 98 7.31 23.89 -38.24
N ARG A 99 8.27 23.01 -37.92
CA ARG A 99 9.52 23.28 -37.20
C ARG A 99 10.69 22.61 -37.91
N VAL A 100 11.84 23.27 -37.96
CA VAL A 100 13.04 22.75 -38.66
C VAL A 100 13.52 21.41 -38.09
N THR A 101 13.29 21.15 -36.80
CA THR A 101 13.61 19.87 -36.14
C THR A 101 12.86 18.68 -36.75
N ARG A 102 11.63 18.89 -37.24
CA ARG A 102 10.87 17.84 -37.95
C ARG A 102 11.48 17.52 -39.31
N PHE A 103 12.00 18.53 -40.00
CA PHE A 103 12.69 18.34 -41.28
C PHE A 103 14.04 17.65 -41.11
N ARG A 104 14.80 17.99 -40.05
CA ARG A 104 16.05 17.29 -39.71
C ARG A 104 15.81 15.80 -39.39
N LYS A 105 14.77 15.47 -38.62
CA LYS A 105 14.35 14.09 -38.38
C LYS A 105 13.92 13.34 -39.66
N HIS A 106 13.39 14.06 -40.65
CA HIS A 106 13.08 13.46 -41.95
C HIS A 106 14.36 13.15 -42.74
N ALA A 107 15.38 14.02 -42.72
CA ALA A 107 16.67 13.76 -43.38
C ALA A 107 17.32 12.44 -42.88
N GLU A 108 17.21 12.16 -41.59
CA GLU A 108 17.72 10.93 -40.97
C GLU A 108 16.88 9.67 -41.31
N SER A 109 15.69 9.85 -41.91
CA SER A 109 14.79 8.75 -42.17
C SER A 109 15.29 7.84 -43.30
N PRO A 110 15.07 6.52 -43.22
CA PRO A 110 15.43 5.57 -44.28
C PRO A 110 14.89 5.98 -45.66
N ALA A 111 13.62 6.40 -45.74
CA ALA A 111 13.01 6.84 -47.00
C ALA A 111 13.77 8.01 -47.64
N HIS A 112 14.25 8.96 -46.83
CA HIS A 112 15.03 10.09 -47.32
C HIS A 112 16.43 9.67 -47.77
N ARG A 113 17.13 8.84 -46.98
CA ARG A 113 18.45 8.31 -47.32
C ARG A 113 18.43 7.45 -48.59
N THR A 114 17.36 6.65 -48.78
CA THR A 114 17.15 5.90 -50.02
C THR A 114 16.91 6.83 -51.21
N ALA A 115 16.07 7.85 -51.06
CA ALA A 115 15.85 8.85 -52.10
C ALA A 115 17.10 9.66 -52.44
N GLU A 116 17.94 9.99 -51.45
CA GLU A 116 19.22 10.67 -51.63
C GLU A 116 20.24 9.77 -52.33
N SER A 117 20.30 8.48 -51.99
CA SER A 117 21.13 7.47 -52.69
C SER A 117 20.74 7.36 -54.16
N MET A 118 19.43 7.28 -54.43
CA MET A 118 18.87 7.21 -55.79
C MET A 118 19.17 8.47 -56.60
N ALA A 119 19.01 9.66 -55.99
CA ALA A 119 19.35 10.93 -56.65
C ALA A 119 20.85 11.08 -56.93
N GLY A 120 21.71 10.44 -56.12
CA GLY A 120 23.15 10.36 -56.33
C GLY A 120 23.61 9.26 -57.30
N GLY A 121 22.68 8.53 -57.94
CA GLY A 121 22.99 7.45 -58.90
C GLY A 121 23.55 6.17 -58.27
N LYS A 122 23.44 6.00 -56.96
CA LYS A 122 23.84 4.79 -56.24
C LYS A 122 22.65 3.84 -56.12
N GLU A 123 22.91 2.54 -56.00
CA GLU A 123 21.85 1.56 -55.73
C GLU A 123 21.05 1.98 -54.48
N PRO A 124 19.73 1.70 -54.45
CA PRO A 124 18.92 2.00 -53.28
C PRO A 124 19.55 1.33 -52.06
N ALA A 125 19.81 2.10 -51.01
CA ALA A 125 20.24 1.57 -49.71
C ALA A 125 19.06 0.80 -49.07
N LEU A 126 18.77 -0.38 -49.60
CA LEU A 126 17.81 -1.35 -49.12
C LEU A 126 18.55 -2.40 -48.28
N ASP A 127 19.40 -1.97 -47.35
CA ASP A 127 19.87 -2.88 -46.31
C ASP A 127 18.69 -3.17 -45.39
N ASP A 128 18.21 -4.42 -45.42
CA ASP A 128 17.23 -5.00 -44.51
C ASP A 128 16.04 -4.10 -44.17
N VAL A 129 15.17 -3.83 -45.15
CA VAL A 129 13.76 -3.57 -44.84
C VAL A 129 13.15 -4.92 -44.41
N GLY A 130 13.55 -5.39 -43.23
CA GLY A 130 12.84 -6.40 -42.49
C GLY A 130 11.36 -6.02 -42.47
N GLY A 131 10.50 -7.01 -42.68
CA GLY A 131 9.07 -6.82 -42.88
C GLY A 131 8.40 -5.98 -41.79
N PHE A 132 7.11 -5.73 -41.96
CA PHE A 132 6.24 -5.01 -41.03
C PHE A 132 6.28 -5.48 -39.55
N THR A 133 7.02 -6.55 -39.25
CA THR A 133 7.25 -7.16 -37.93
C THR A 133 8.62 -6.76 -37.35
N PRO A 134 8.72 -6.35 -36.08
CA PRO A 134 10.01 -6.08 -35.45
C PRO A 134 10.92 -7.31 -35.43
N SER A 135 12.21 -7.09 -35.67
CA SER A 135 13.27 -8.12 -35.62
C SER A 135 13.52 -8.63 -34.19
N THR A 136 14.14 -9.80 -34.07
CA THR A 136 14.57 -10.36 -32.77
C THR A 136 15.49 -9.41 -31.99
N ALA A 137 16.36 -8.66 -32.68
CA ALA A 137 17.23 -7.67 -32.06
C ALA A 137 16.43 -6.50 -31.47
N GLU A 138 15.42 -6.01 -32.20
CA GLU A 138 14.51 -4.97 -31.70
C GLU A 138 13.72 -5.44 -30.48
N TRP A 139 13.22 -6.69 -30.48
CA TRP A 139 12.55 -7.27 -29.31
C TRP A 139 13.47 -7.36 -28.09
N LYS A 140 14.71 -7.84 -28.28
CA LYS A 140 15.72 -7.89 -27.21
C LYS A 140 16.05 -6.51 -26.65
N SER A 141 16.17 -5.50 -27.51
CA SER A 141 16.39 -4.12 -27.09
C SER A 141 15.22 -3.59 -26.26
N VAL A 142 13.97 -3.82 -26.68
CA VAL A 142 12.78 -3.42 -25.89
C VAL A 142 12.75 -4.12 -24.53
N ILE A 143 13.07 -5.42 -24.44
CA ILE A 143 13.14 -6.14 -23.17
C ILE A 143 14.19 -5.52 -22.24
N ASN A 144 15.40 -5.24 -22.74
CA ASN A 144 16.47 -4.63 -21.95
C ASN A 144 16.08 -3.23 -21.42
N HIS A 145 15.33 -2.46 -22.21
CA HIS A 145 14.77 -1.16 -21.84
C HIS A 145 13.41 -1.25 -21.11
N THR A 146 13.03 -2.44 -20.65
CA THR A 146 11.84 -2.70 -19.83
C THR A 146 12.22 -3.23 -18.44
N LYS A 147 13.51 -3.46 -18.18
CA LYS A 147 14.01 -3.85 -16.87
C LYS A 147 13.71 -2.75 -15.83
N PRO A 148 13.41 -3.13 -14.57
CA PRO A 148 13.28 -2.18 -13.46
C PRO A 148 14.48 -1.21 -13.46
N SER A 149 14.26 0.08 -13.15
CA SER A 149 15.25 1.18 -13.20
C SER A 149 15.73 1.66 -14.58
N ASN A 150 15.45 0.93 -15.66
CA ASN A 150 15.81 1.32 -17.04
C ASN A 150 14.59 1.42 -17.97
N LEU A 151 13.41 1.72 -17.42
CA LEU A 151 12.18 1.85 -18.19
C LEU A 151 12.17 3.15 -18.99
N GLN A 152 12.51 3.07 -20.28
CA GLN A 152 12.51 4.24 -21.16
C GLN A 152 11.20 4.37 -21.94
N ALA A 153 10.65 5.57 -22.07
CA ALA A 153 9.40 5.76 -22.83
C ALA A 153 9.59 5.44 -24.32
N ASP A 154 10.66 5.97 -24.90
CA ASP A 154 11.17 5.67 -26.24
C ASP A 154 12.32 4.66 -26.16
N VAL A 155 12.57 3.91 -27.22
CA VAL A 155 13.75 3.06 -27.38
C VAL A 155 14.46 3.54 -28.63
N SER A 156 15.52 4.33 -28.46
CA SER A 156 16.11 5.17 -29.53
C SER A 156 16.51 4.39 -30.78
N ASP A 157 16.93 3.14 -30.61
CA ASP A 157 17.38 2.20 -31.64
C ASP A 157 16.24 1.37 -32.26
N VAL A 158 15.02 1.41 -31.70
CA VAL A 158 13.90 0.55 -32.12
C VAL A 158 12.66 1.33 -32.55
N ALA A 159 12.21 2.25 -31.69
CA ALA A 159 10.85 2.78 -31.75
C ALA A 159 10.62 4.01 -30.87
N ASN A 160 9.73 4.89 -31.37
CA ASN A 160 9.10 5.89 -30.52
C ASN A 160 8.15 5.25 -29.49
N ARG A 161 7.68 6.06 -28.55
CA ARG A 161 6.89 5.68 -27.37
C ARG A 161 5.70 4.80 -27.71
N LYS A 162 5.02 5.07 -28.83
CA LYS A 162 3.83 4.32 -29.24
C LYS A 162 4.20 2.91 -29.68
N LYS A 163 5.16 2.75 -30.61
CA LYS A 163 5.61 1.42 -31.07
C LYS A 163 6.29 0.65 -29.93
N ALA A 164 7.15 1.30 -29.13
CA ALA A 164 7.80 0.67 -27.98
C ALA A 164 6.80 0.17 -26.92
N HIS A 165 5.75 0.93 -26.63
CA HIS A 165 4.70 0.48 -25.71
C HIS A 165 3.88 -0.69 -26.26
N MET A 166 3.55 -0.68 -27.55
CA MET A 166 2.87 -1.82 -28.19
C MET A 166 3.73 -3.08 -28.18
N MET A 167 5.03 -2.95 -28.43
CA MET A 167 5.96 -4.07 -28.31
C MET A 167 5.99 -4.62 -26.88
N ARG A 168 6.08 -3.76 -25.85
CA ARG A 168 6.00 -4.21 -24.44
C ARG A 168 4.69 -4.94 -24.14
N TRP A 169 3.58 -4.47 -24.69
CA TRP A 169 2.29 -5.15 -24.55
C TRP A 169 2.30 -6.53 -25.21
N CYS A 170 2.82 -6.67 -26.44
CA CYS A 170 2.92 -7.96 -27.12
C CYS A 170 3.77 -8.95 -26.32
N LEU A 171 4.90 -8.51 -25.76
CA LEU A 171 5.75 -9.33 -24.90
C LEU A 171 5.02 -9.77 -23.62
N ALA A 172 4.32 -8.83 -22.96
CA ALA A 172 3.54 -9.14 -21.77
C ALA A 172 2.38 -10.10 -22.07
N GLU A 173 1.72 -9.96 -23.21
CA GLU A 173 0.62 -10.84 -23.62
C GLU A 173 1.10 -12.24 -24.02
N ALA A 174 2.25 -12.34 -24.71
CA ALA A 174 2.89 -13.61 -25.00
C ALA A 174 3.32 -14.34 -23.71
N HIS A 175 3.86 -13.61 -22.73
CA HIS A 175 4.15 -14.19 -21.42
C HIS A 175 2.89 -14.63 -20.67
N ARG A 176 1.80 -13.84 -20.74
CA ARG A 176 0.50 -14.23 -20.19
C ARG A 176 -0.10 -15.46 -20.85
N GLU A 177 0.18 -15.72 -22.11
CA GLU A 177 -0.26 -16.93 -22.79
C GLU A 177 0.34 -18.18 -22.15
N HIS A 178 1.65 -18.17 -21.87
CA HIS A 178 2.32 -19.24 -21.12
C HIS A 178 1.75 -19.39 -19.71
N GLN A 179 1.48 -18.26 -19.03
CA GLN A 179 0.85 -18.28 -17.70
C GLN A 179 -0.56 -18.88 -17.74
N ARG A 180 -1.38 -18.56 -18.75
CA ARG A 180 -2.71 -19.15 -18.92
C ARG A 180 -2.65 -20.65 -19.19
N GLU A 181 -1.67 -21.10 -19.96
CA GLU A 181 -1.44 -22.53 -20.20
C GLU A 181 -1.04 -23.25 -18.91
N ALA A 182 -0.12 -22.67 -18.12
CA ALA A 182 0.25 -23.20 -16.82
C ALA A 182 -0.96 -23.27 -15.87
N VAL A 183 -1.77 -22.22 -15.77
CA VAL A 183 -3.00 -22.19 -14.97
C VAL A 183 -4.02 -23.23 -15.46
N LYS A 184 -4.12 -23.43 -16.78
CA LYS A 184 -4.97 -24.46 -17.38
C LYS A 184 -4.53 -25.88 -16.99
N ASN A 185 -3.23 -26.13 -16.86
CA ASN A 185 -2.67 -27.44 -16.49
C ASN A 185 -2.45 -27.61 -14.98
N ALA A 186 -2.61 -26.55 -14.19
CA ALA A 186 -2.43 -26.58 -12.74
C ALA A 186 -3.42 -27.52 -12.05
N LEU A 187 -2.98 -28.19 -10.98
CA LEU A 187 -3.83 -28.91 -10.03
C LEU A 187 -4.50 -27.95 -9.06
N CYS A 188 -3.73 -26.99 -8.52
CA CYS A 188 -4.22 -26.01 -7.56
C CYS A 188 -3.61 -24.62 -7.78
N LEU A 189 -4.29 -23.60 -7.27
CA LEU A 189 -3.92 -22.20 -7.34
C LEU A 189 -4.02 -21.55 -5.96
N SER A 190 -3.08 -20.65 -5.70
CA SER A 190 -3.18 -19.67 -4.63
C SER A 190 -3.23 -18.26 -5.22
N LEU A 191 -4.04 -17.39 -4.62
CA LEU A 191 -4.13 -15.97 -4.98
C LEU A 191 -3.59 -15.11 -3.85
N SER A 192 -2.88 -14.04 -4.20
CA SER A 192 -2.50 -13.00 -3.23
C SER A 192 -2.89 -11.62 -3.73
N GLN A 193 -3.38 -10.77 -2.83
CA GLN A 193 -3.88 -9.43 -3.13
C GLN A 193 -3.22 -8.38 -2.28
N ASP A 194 -2.98 -7.22 -2.88
CA ASP A 194 -2.44 -6.04 -2.21
C ASP A 194 -3.06 -4.76 -2.80
N GLN A 195 -3.51 -3.87 -1.93
CA GLN A 195 -3.99 -2.54 -2.30
C GLN A 195 -3.09 -1.44 -1.74
N ARG A 196 -2.34 -0.78 -2.64
CA ARG A 196 -1.55 0.41 -2.30
C ARG A 196 -2.09 1.67 -2.95
N GLY A 197 -2.70 2.54 -2.14
CA GLY A 197 -3.30 3.79 -2.59
C GLY A 197 -4.41 3.53 -3.62
N ARG A 198 -4.18 3.94 -4.87
CA ARG A 198 -5.10 3.69 -6.00
C ARG A 198 -4.67 2.53 -6.87
N ARG A 199 -3.89 1.58 -6.37
CA ARG A 199 -3.42 0.42 -7.14
C ARG A 199 -3.86 -0.84 -6.43
N PHE A 200 -4.46 -1.75 -7.19
CA PHE A 200 -4.89 -3.06 -6.71
C PHE A 200 -4.14 -4.12 -7.53
N LEU A 201 -3.36 -4.95 -6.85
CA LEU A 201 -2.56 -6.02 -7.43
C LEU A 201 -3.17 -7.37 -7.04
N VAL A 202 -3.29 -8.26 -8.02
CA VAL A 202 -3.62 -9.67 -7.79
C VAL A 202 -2.55 -10.52 -8.45
N ARG A 203 -1.87 -11.34 -7.64
CA ARG A 203 -0.89 -12.35 -8.08
C ARG A 203 -1.48 -13.75 -7.90
N PHE A 204 -0.88 -14.70 -8.61
CA PHE A 204 -1.20 -16.11 -8.44
C PHE A 204 0.08 -16.94 -8.33
N ARG A 205 -0.02 -18.09 -7.68
CA ARG A 205 0.95 -19.18 -7.76
C ARG A 205 0.20 -20.48 -8.02
N ALA A 206 0.63 -21.21 -9.04
CA ALA A 206 0.01 -22.43 -9.56
C ALA A 206 0.99 -23.59 -9.42
N VAL A 207 0.47 -24.81 -9.21
CA VAL A 207 1.28 -26.03 -9.17
C VAL A 207 0.64 -27.08 -10.08
N ASP A 208 1.43 -27.76 -10.90
CA ASP A 208 0.97 -28.83 -11.79
C ASP A 208 1.14 -30.24 -11.17
N ALA A 209 0.79 -31.29 -11.92
CA ALA A 209 0.90 -32.67 -11.47
C ALA A 209 2.34 -33.18 -11.31
N ASN A 210 3.33 -32.45 -11.86
CA ASN A 210 4.76 -32.73 -11.71
C ASN A 210 5.40 -31.89 -10.58
N LEU A 211 4.58 -31.25 -9.74
CA LEU A 211 4.98 -30.32 -8.69
C LEU A 211 5.77 -29.11 -9.22
N GLN A 212 5.62 -28.76 -10.49
CA GLN A 212 6.23 -27.57 -11.06
C GLN A 212 5.40 -26.34 -10.70
N VAL A 213 6.09 -25.35 -10.14
CA VAL A 213 5.47 -24.10 -9.68
C VAL A 213 5.54 -23.04 -10.78
N CYS A 214 4.42 -22.37 -11.03
CA CYS A 214 4.35 -21.19 -11.88
C CYS A 214 3.72 -20.03 -11.10
N ASP A 215 4.46 -18.95 -10.91
CA ASP A 215 3.94 -17.71 -10.34
C ASP A 215 3.73 -16.63 -11.41
N GLY A 216 2.81 -15.71 -11.12
CA GLY A 216 2.48 -14.65 -12.06
C GLY A 216 1.59 -13.56 -11.49
N THR A 217 1.24 -12.61 -12.34
CA THR A 217 0.35 -11.49 -12.02
C THR A 217 -0.91 -11.58 -12.86
N LEU A 218 -2.07 -11.75 -12.21
CA LEU A 218 -3.36 -11.70 -12.89
C LEU A 218 -3.62 -10.28 -13.40
N GLN A 219 -3.54 -9.29 -12.50
CA GLN A 219 -3.73 -7.90 -12.88
C GLN A 219 -3.12 -6.91 -11.87
N LEU A 220 -2.60 -5.79 -12.39
CA LEU A 220 -2.37 -4.57 -11.64
C LEU A 220 -3.32 -3.48 -12.17
N VAL A 221 -4.31 -3.10 -11.37
CA VAL A 221 -5.33 -2.11 -11.75
C VAL A 221 -5.03 -0.78 -11.07
N LYS A 222 -5.00 0.31 -11.84
CA LYS A 222 -5.14 1.65 -11.27
C LYS A 222 -6.63 1.90 -11.02
N VAL A 223 -7.02 2.04 -9.76
CA VAL A 223 -8.33 2.47 -9.30
C VAL A 223 -8.48 3.96 -9.61
N VAL A 224 -8.62 4.29 -10.90
CA VAL A 224 -8.83 5.67 -11.39
C VAL A 224 -10.29 6.08 -11.18
N THR A 225 -11.19 5.11 -11.32
CA THR A 225 -12.57 5.13 -10.86
C THR A 225 -12.65 4.07 -9.76
N SER A 226 -13.12 4.47 -8.58
CA SER A 226 -13.67 3.50 -7.64
C SER A 226 -14.66 2.63 -8.44
N PRO A 227 -14.82 1.32 -8.16
CA PRO A 227 -16.13 0.72 -8.39
C PRO A 227 -17.17 1.67 -7.76
N ASP A 228 -18.37 1.77 -8.32
CA ASP A 228 -19.44 2.61 -7.73
C ASP A 228 -19.73 2.24 -6.25
N VAL A 229 -19.12 1.17 -5.75
CA VAL A 229 -19.15 0.66 -4.38
C VAL A 229 -17.74 0.58 -3.75
N PRO A 230 -17.41 1.41 -2.74
CA PRO A 230 -16.19 1.27 -1.94
C PRO A 230 -16.25 0.09 -0.97
N GLY A 231 -15.12 -0.29 -0.38
CA GLY A 231 -15.01 -1.34 0.64
C GLY A 231 -14.98 -2.77 0.09
N ALA A 232 -15.35 -3.75 0.91
CA ALA A 232 -15.22 -5.18 0.61
C ALA A 232 -15.83 -5.61 -0.74
N GLN A 233 -17.01 -5.10 -1.10
CA GLN A 233 -17.67 -5.41 -2.37
C GLN A 233 -16.87 -4.92 -3.58
N GLY A 234 -16.26 -3.75 -3.48
CA GLY A 234 -15.38 -3.21 -4.52
C GLY A 234 -14.16 -4.10 -4.73
N ILE A 235 -13.55 -4.58 -3.64
CA ILE A 235 -12.40 -5.49 -3.66
C ILE A 235 -12.77 -6.84 -4.29
N ARG A 236 -13.93 -7.41 -3.91
CA ARG A 236 -14.49 -8.61 -4.54
C ARG A 236 -14.67 -8.43 -6.05
N GLN A 237 -15.31 -7.33 -6.48
CA GLN A 237 -15.52 -7.06 -7.90
C GLN A 237 -14.20 -6.88 -8.66
N MET A 238 -13.22 -6.20 -8.07
CA MET A 238 -11.89 -6.03 -8.68
C MET A 238 -11.16 -7.37 -8.82
N THR A 239 -11.29 -8.26 -7.85
CA THR A 239 -10.76 -9.63 -7.89
C THR A 239 -11.33 -10.43 -9.06
N LEU A 240 -12.66 -10.48 -9.16
CA LEU A 240 -13.34 -11.19 -10.24
C LEU A 240 -13.04 -10.58 -11.61
N LYS A 241 -12.93 -9.24 -11.67
CA LYS A 241 -12.52 -8.53 -12.89
C LYS A 241 -11.08 -8.86 -13.27
N ALA A 242 -10.17 -9.04 -12.32
CA ALA A 242 -8.79 -9.46 -12.59
C ALA A 242 -8.74 -10.85 -13.22
N LEU A 243 -9.49 -11.81 -12.69
CA LEU A 243 -9.62 -13.15 -13.26
C LEU A 243 -10.21 -13.11 -14.68
N LYS A 244 -11.32 -12.36 -14.86
CA LYS A 244 -11.95 -12.19 -16.17
C LYS A 244 -10.98 -11.58 -17.20
N ASN A 245 -10.24 -10.54 -16.82
CA ASN A 245 -9.28 -9.89 -17.70
C ASN A 245 -8.09 -10.80 -18.04
N PHE A 246 -7.59 -11.57 -17.08
CA PHE A 246 -6.55 -12.56 -17.32
C PHE A 246 -7.00 -13.61 -18.35
N CYS A 247 -8.26 -14.06 -18.25
CA CYS A 247 -8.89 -15.00 -19.18
C CYS A 247 -9.40 -14.37 -20.49
N THR A 248 -9.16 -13.06 -20.71
CA THR A 248 -9.53 -12.36 -21.95
C THR A 248 -8.27 -12.07 -22.77
N PRO A 249 -7.92 -12.92 -23.74
CA PRO A 249 -6.66 -12.79 -24.47
C PRO A 249 -6.64 -11.54 -25.37
N SER A 250 -5.44 -11.00 -25.58
CA SER A 250 -5.12 -9.98 -26.59
C SER A 250 -6.05 -8.76 -26.60
N SER A 251 -6.41 -8.21 -25.44
CA SER A 251 -7.07 -6.90 -25.34
C SER A 251 -6.02 -5.78 -25.33
N PRO A 252 -5.73 -5.09 -26.46
CA PRO A 252 -4.68 -4.08 -26.51
C PRO A 252 -5.08 -2.80 -25.76
N PRO A 253 -4.11 -2.02 -25.26
CA PRO A 253 -4.39 -0.69 -24.74
C PRO A 253 -4.99 0.19 -25.85
N THR A 254 -6.10 0.85 -25.56
CA THR A 254 -6.73 1.79 -26.49
C THR A 254 -5.85 3.01 -26.69
N TYR A 255 -5.10 3.05 -27.79
CA TYR A 255 -4.53 4.28 -28.32
C TYR A 255 -5.51 4.90 -29.31
N GLY A 256 -5.91 6.15 -29.07
CA GLY A 256 -6.71 6.91 -30.03
C GLY A 256 -6.02 6.93 -31.39
N GLY A 257 -6.63 6.28 -32.39
CA GLY A 257 -6.18 6.25 -33.78
C GLY A 257 -5.64 4.92 -34.33
N LEU A 258 -5.72 3.79 -33.60
CA LEU A 258 -5.34 2.46 -34.13
C LEU A 258 -6.52 1.52 -34.42
N LEU A 259 -7.76 1.95 -34.13
CA LEU A 259 -8.98 1.21 -34.47
C LEU A 259 -9.88 2.12 -35.29
N ASP A 260 -9.87 1.95 -36.61
CA ASP A 260 -10.99 2.37 -37.44
C ASP A 260 -12.14 1.37 -37.22
N GLY A 261 -13.24 1.86 -36.67
CA GLY A 261 -14.58 1.27 -36.86
C GLY A 261 -14.97 -0.01 -36.13
N ALA A 262 -14.07 -0.92 -35.77
CA ALA A 262 -14.44 -2.19 -35.13
C ALA A 262 -13.84 -2.32 -33.72
N LYS A 263 -14.65 -2.10 -32.67
CA LYS A 263 -14.36 -2.60 -31.32
C LYS A 263 -14.39 -4.13 -31.37
N ILE A 264 -13.31 -4.78 -31.78
CA ILE A 264 -13.14 -6.22 -31.58
C ILE A 264 -12.94 -6.41 -30.07
N GLN A 265 -14.04 -6.44 -29.32
CA GLN A 265 -14.02 -6.96 -27.95
C GLN A 265 -13.79 -8.46 -28.08
N LYS A 266 -12.53 -8.90 -27.90
CA LYS A 266 -12.27 -10.33 -27.76
C LYS A 266 -13.03 -10.83 -26.52
N GLU A 267 -13.74 -11.94 -26.68
CA GLU A 267 -14.55 -12.52 -25.61
C GLU A 267 -13.67 -13.19 -24.55
N CYS A 268 -14.18 -13.21 -23.32
CA CYS A 268 -13.54 -13.92 -22.22
C CYS A 268 -13.63 -15.43 -22.47
N ASN A 269 -12.54 -16.17 -22.26
CA ASN A 269 -12.58 -17.62 -22.24
C ASN A 269 -13.25 -18.09 -20.93
N TYR A 270 -14.55 -18.32 -20.98
CA TYR A 270 -15.36 -18.70 -19.82
C TYR A 270 -15.00 -20.08 -19.26
N ASP A 271 -14.55 -21.02 -20.10
CA ASP A 271 -14.11 -22.35 -19.65
C ASP A 271 -12.83 -22.25 -18.83
N LEU A 272 -11.86 -21.47 -19.31
CA LEU A 272 -10.63 -21.19 -18.57
C LEU A 272 -10.94 -20.43 -17.28
N LEU A 273 -11.84 -19.44 -17.32
CA LEU A 273 -12.24 -18.68 -16.14
C LEU A 273 -12.87 -19.58 -15.07
N LYS A 274 -13.84 -20.42 -15.46
CA LYS A 274 -14.51 -21.36 -14.55
C LYS A 274 -13.51 -22.36 -13.98
N SER A 275 -12.66 -22.95 -14.83
CA SER A 275 -11.61 -23.87 -14.39
C SER A 275 -10.61 -23.21 -13.45
N THR A 276 -10.19 -21.98 -13.73
CA THR A 276 -9.28 -21.21 -12.87
C THR A 276 -9.92 -20.96 -11.50
N MET A 277 -11.16 -20.50 -11.46
CA MET A 277 -11.90 -20.25 -10.21
C MET A 277 -12.08 -21.52 -9.38
N ALA A 278 -12.36 -22.66 -10.01
CA ALA A 278 -12.49 -23.94 -9.34
C ALA A 278 -11.16 -24.46 -8.75
N LYS A 279 -10.02 -24.06 -9.30
CA LYS A 279 -8.69 -24.49 -8.82
C LYS A 279 -8.13 -23.62 -7.69
N VAL A 280 -8.78 -22.49 -7.36
CA VAL A 280 -8.32 -21.62 -6.26
C VAL A 280 -8.63 -22.29 -4.93
N GLU A 281 -7.57 -22.75 -4.26
CA GLU A 281 -7.67 -23.41 -2.94
C GLU A 281 -7.18 -22.53 -1.79
N CYS A 282 -6.34 -21.53 -2.09
CA CYS A 282 -5.79 -20.62 -1.10
C CYS A 282 -5.90 -19.17 -1.57
N MET A 283 -6.24 -18.26 -0.66
CA MET A 283 -6.26 -16.83 -0.93
C MET A 283 -5.69 -16.07 0.25
N ALA A 284 -4.77 -15.14 -0.01
CA ALA A 284 -4.18 -14.25 1.00
C ALA A 284 -4.40 -12.78 0.64
N ALA A 285 -4.72 -11.97 1.64
CA ALA A 285 -4.86 -10.52 1.50
C ALA A 285 -4.38 -9.82 2.79
N ASP A 286 -4.25 -8.49 2.77
CA ASP A 286 -3.98 -7.74 3.98
C ASP A 286 -5.10 -8.01 5.00
N ALA A 287 -4.75 -7.98 6.27
CA ALA A 287 -5.66 -8.23 7.36
C ALA A 287 -6.60 -7.04 7.66
N ALA A 288 -6.70 -6.07 6.74
CA ALA A 288 -7.69 -5.01 6.76
C ALA A 288 -9.12 -5.59 6.72
N GLY A 289 -10.04 -4.99 7.48
CA GLY A 289 -11.40 -5.53 7.65
C GLY A 289 -12.16 -5.74 6.34
N ASP A 290 -12.01 -4.81 5.39
CA ASP A 290 -12.68 -4.86 4.08
C ASP A 290 -12.11 -5.96 3.18
N GLU A 291 -10.79 -6.19 3.18
CA GLU A 291 -10.14 -7.26 2.42
C GLU A 291 -10.52 -8.63 2.96
N GLN A 292 -10.46 -8.79 4.29
CA GLN A 292 -10.86 -10.02 4.96
C GLN A 292 -12.35 -10.34 4.75
N LEU A 293 -13.22 -9.32 4.68
CA LEU A 293 -14.63 -9.52 4.35
C LEU A 293 -14.81 -9.89 2.87
N ALA A 294 -14.09 -9.25 1.95
CA ALA A 294 -14.15 -9.58 0.53
C ALA A 294 -13.74 -11.03 0.25
N MET A 295 -12.72 -11.54 0.95
CA MET A 295 -12.31 -12.94 0.86
C MET A 295 -13.40 -13.90 1.36
N ARG A 296 -14.07 -13.60 2.48
CA ARG A 296 -15.21 -14.41 2.97
C ARG A 296 -16.38 -14.43 1.98
N ASP A 297 -16.66 -13.29 1.34
CA ASP A 297 -17.70 -13.18 0.31
C ASP A 297 -17.34 -13.98 -0.95
N LEU A 298 -16.05 -14.06 -1.31
CA LEU A 298 -15.55 -14.89 -2.41
C LEU A 298 -15.61 -16.39 -2.07
N ALA A 299 -15.35 -16.73 -0.80
CA ALA A 299 -15.41 -18.07 -0.24
C ALA A 299 -16.84 -18.63 -0.10
N GLY A 300 -17.88 -17.79 -0.25
CA GLY A 300 -19.26 -18.21 -0.02
C GLY A 300 -19.63 -18.36 1.46
N ILE A 301 -18.71 -18.07 2.40
CA ILE A 301 -18.96 -18.01 3.85
C ILE A 301 -20.05 -16.96 4.18
N SER A 302 -20.21 -15.96 3.29
CA SER A 302 -21.23 -14.91 3.35
C SER A 302 -22.43 -15.12 2.39
N GLY A 303 -22.53 -16.25 1.67
CA GLY A 303 -23.49 -16.51 0.58
C GLY A 303 -24.85 -17.11 1.01
N PRO A 304 -25.95 -16.97 0.23
CA PRO A 304 -27.32 -17.11 0.74
C PRO A 304 -27.95 -18.52 0.60
N GLU A 305 -28.76 -18.90 1.60
CA GLU A 305 -29.80 -19.97 1.53
C GLU A 305 -31.01 -19.60 0.63
N ILE A 306 -30.91 -18.58 -0.23
CA ILE A 306 -32.02 -18.11 -1.07
C ILE A 306 -31.67 -18.37 -2.54
N VAL A 307 -32.36 -19.35 -3.12
CA VAL A 307 -32.21 -19.90 -4.48
C VAL A 307 -32.22 -18.82 -5.57
N GLU A 308 -32.92 -17.70 -5.37
CA GLU A 308 -33.05 -16.63 -6.37
C GLU A 308 -31.81 -15.71 -6.48
N LEU A 309 -30.92 -15.68 -5.48
CA LEU A 309 -29.73 -14.79 -5.45
C LEU A 309 -28.42 -15.50 -5.83
N GLN A 310 -28.45 -16.82 -6.05
CA GLN A 310 -27.30 -17.60 -6.53
C GLN A 310 -26.73 -17.06 -7.85
N ASN A 311 -27.59 -16.50 -8.71
CA ASN A 311 -27.20 -15.97 -10.03
C ASN A 311 -26.42 -14.65 -9.99
N VAL A 312 -26.37 -13.94 -8.85
CA VAL A 312 -25.69 -12.63 -8.72
C VAL A 312 -24.56 -12.65 -7.69
N MET A 313 -24.63 -13.52 -6.68
CA MET A 313 -23.67 -13.57 -5.56
C MET A 313 -23.35 -14.99 -5.08
N GLY A 314 -23.20 -15.94 -6.01
CA GLY A 314 -22.67 -17.28 -5.68
C GLY A 314 -21.25 -17.24 -5.09
N GLN A 315 -20.90 -18.31 -4.36
CA GLN A 315 -19.52 -18.65 -4.01
C GLN A 315 -18.67 -18.59 -5.28
N ALA A 316 -17.63 -17.75 -5.28
CA ALA A 316 -16.78 -17.60 -6.45
C ALA A 316 -15.71 -18.70 -6.52
N PHE A 317 -15.22 -19.14 -5.36
CA PHE A 317 -14.19 -20.15 -5.25
C PHE A 317 -14.76 -21.35 -4.48
N GLU A 318 -15.25 -22.35 -5.23
CA GLU A 318 -15.92 -23.54 -4.69
C GLU A 318 -15.00 -24.40 -3.82
N ASN A 319 -13.70 -24.45 -4.16
CA ASN A 319 -12.70 -25.28 -3.48
C ASN A 319 -11.76 -24.49 -2.58
N LEU A 320 -12.15 -23.27 -2.16
CA LEU A 320 -11.30 -22.44 -1.30
C LEU A 320 -11.22 -23.04 0.10
N LYS A 321 -10.01 -23.44 0.52
CA LYS A 321 -9.72 -24.10 1.80
C LYS A 321 -9.04 -23.17 2.80
N ILE A 322 -8.29 -22.16 2.33
CA ILE A 322 -7.46 -21.30 3.16
C ILE A 322 -7.74 -19.82 2.87
N LEU A 323 -8.09 -19.08 3.93
CA LEU A 323 -8.12 -17.62 3.96
C LEU A 323 -6.91 -17.10 4.77
N GLY A 324 -5.83 -16.81 4.06
CA GLY A 324 -4.60 -16.27 4.62
C GLY A 324 -4.69 -14.78 4.91
N LYS A 325 -4.04 -14.37 5.99
CA LYS A 325 -3.66 -12.97 6.20
C LYS A 325 -2.23 -12.79 5.71
N ASP A 326 -1.91 -11.63 5.16
CA ASP A 326 -0.53 -11.23 5.00
C ASP A 326 0.17 -11.31 6.37
N ARG A 327 1.19 -12.18 6.43
CA ARG A 327 1.90 -12.53 7.65
C ARG A 327 2.77 -11.41 8.14
N ALA A 328 3.44 -10.70 7.23
CA ALA A 328 4.25 -9.55 7.61
C ALA A 328 3.33 -8.55 8.29
N HIS A 329 2.22 -8.15 7.64
CA HIS A 329 1.18 -7.24 8.15
C HIS A 329 0.59 -7.70 9.49
N ALA A 330 0.27 -8.99 9.61
CA ALA A 330 -0.22 -9.56 10.85
C ALA A 330 0.83 -9.50 11.97
N ALA A 331 2.10 -9.79 11.68
CA ALA A 331 3.17 -9.81 12.67
C ALA A 331 3.40 -8.43 13.30
N GLN A 332 3.29 -7.31 12.56
CA GLN A 332 3.43 -5.96 13.14
C GLN A 332 2.41 -5.63 14.23
N ARG A 333 1.28 -6.33 14.26
CA ARG A 333 0.31 -6.16 15.34
C ARG A 333 0.81 -6.74 16.66
N MET A 334 1.75 -7.70 16.64
CA MET A 334 2.44 -8.21 17.84
C MET A 334 3.37 -7.17 18.49
N LEU A 335 3.58 -6.01 17.86
CA LEU A 335 4.33 -4.87 18.40
C LEU A 335 3.42 -3.67 18.70
N SER A 336 2.68 -3.22 17.69
CA SER A 336 1.84 -2.02 17.81
C SER A 336 0.68 -2.14 18.80
N ARG A 337 0.06 -3.33 18.97
CA ARG A 337 -1.06 -3.52 19.91
C ARG A 337 -0.60 -3.56 21.36
N PRO A 338 0.44 -4.34 21.74
CA PRO A 338 1.00 -4.24 23.08
C PRO A 338 1.45 -2.82 23.44
N TRP A 339 2.07 -2.08 22.51
CA TRP A 339 2.39 -0.66 22.73
C TRP A 339 1.15 0.16 23.06
N ALA A 340 0.07 0.01 22.29
CA ALA A 340 -1.15 0.79 22.48
C ALA A 340 -1.95 0.40 23.74
N ALA A 341 -1.79 -0.83 24.22
CA ALA A 341 -2.46 -1.34 25.41
C ALA A 341 -1.95 -0.66 26.69
N ASP A 342 -0.65 -0.36 26.75
CA ASP A 342 0.00 0.33 27.87
C ASP A 342 0.18 1.84 27.57
N PRO A 343 -0.46 2.75 28.33
CA PRO A 343 -0.35 4.18 28.10
C PRO A 343 1.09 4.72 28.16
N GLN A 344 1.95 4.17 29.02
CA GLN A 344 3.33 4.63 29.18
C GLN A 344 4.22 4.13 28.04
N LEU A 345 4.05 2.87 27.60
CA LEU A 345 4.79 2.36 26.43
C LEU A 345 4.38 3.11 25.17
N LYS A 346 3.08 3.36 25.00
CA LYS A 346 2.55 4.19 23.91
C LYS A 346 3.17 5.58 23.90
N GLU A 347 3.19 6.26 25.05
CA GLU A 347 3.75 7.60 25.18
C GLU A 347 5.24 7.63 24.76
N ILE A 348 6.03 6.63 25.14
CA ILE A 348 7.44 6.54 24.77
C ILE A 348 7.62 6.43 23.24
N ILE A 349 6.84 5.56 22.59
CA ILE A 349 6.89 5.40 21.14
C ILE A 349 6.40 6.65 20.41
N GLU A 350 5.34 7.29 20.91
CA GLU A 350 4.85 8.55 20.36
C GLU A 350 5.91 9.65 20.44
N GLU A 351 6.56 9.81 21.60
CA GLU A 351 7.55 10.85 21.85
C GLU A 351 8.81 10.70 20.98
N PHE A 352 9.36 9.49 20.92
CA PHE A 352 10.61 9.22 20.21
C PHE A 352 10.43 8.96 18.72
N VAL A 353 9.30 8.39 18.28
CA VAL A 353 9.13 7.85 16.93
C VAL A 353 7.96 8.48 16.17
N GLU A 354 6.74 8.42 16.70
CA GLU A 354 5.53 8.62 15.86
C GLU A 354 5.06 10.07 15.73
N LYS A 355 5.14 10.89 16.79
CA LYS A 355 4.50 12.21 16.80
C LYS A 355 5.15 13.19 15.82
N PRO A 356 4.43 14.23 15.34
CA PRO A 356 5.06 15.33 14.63
C PRO A 356 6.19 15.93 15.48
N HIS A 357 7.38 16.10 14.92
CA HIS A 357 8.59 16.51 15.64
C HIS A 357 9.04 15.54 16.76
N SER A 358 8.74 14.25 16.64
CA SER A 358 9.44 13.21 17.41
C SER A 358 10.96 13.26 17.17
N VAL A 359 11.75 12.73 18.10
CA VAL A 359 13.21 12.69 17.99
C VAL A 359 13.66 12.05 16.67
N ALA A 360 13.03 10.94 16.29
CA ALA A 360 13.28 10.25 15.02
C ALA A 360 13.04 11.15 13.80
N ARG A 361 11.93 11.87 13.76
CA ARG A 361 11.57 12.75 12.64
C ARG A 361 12.41 14.01 12.60
N LEU A 362 12.76 14.58 13.76
CA LEU A 362 13.63 15.76 13.83
C LEU A 362 15.00 15.48 13.21
N ILE A 363 15.61 14.35 13.56
CA ILE A 363 16.92 13.95 13.02
C ILE A 363 16.79 13.51 11.56
N THR A 364 15.76 12.74 11.19
CA THR A 364 15.68 12.15 9.84
C THR A 364 15.20 13.12 8.77
N ASN A 365 14.38 14.12 9.10
CA ASN A 365 13.75 14.98 8.08
C ASN A 365 14.54 16.26 7.78
N SER A 366 15.59 16.60 8.55
CA SER A 366 16.36 17.83 8.36
C SER A 366 17.84 17.53 8.14
N GLU A 367 18.36 17.86 6.96
CA GLU A 367 19.80 17.68 6.64
C GLU A 367 20.71 18.41 7.64
N VAL A 368 20.34 19.63 8.05
CA VAL A 368 21.08 20.38 9.09
C VAL A 368 21.16 19.61 10.42
N VAL A 369 20.06 18.95 10.81
CA VAL A 369 20.01 18.17 12.05
C VAL A 369 20.75 16.83 11.88
N LYS A 370 20.76 16.23 10.69
CA LYS A 370 21.59 15.05 10.38
C LYS A 370 23.08 15.34 10.50
N ASP A 371 23.51 16.50 9.98
CA ASP A 371 24.90 16.94 10.09
C ASP A 371 25.27 17.18 11.56
N LEU A 372 24.38 17.83 12.31
CA LEU A 372 24.55 18.04 13.75
C LEU A 372 24.67 16.71 14.51
N TYR A 373 23.76 15.77 14.24
CA TYR A 373 23.78 14.42 14.80
C TYR A 373 25.08 13.68 14.47
N SER A 374 25.52 13.72 13.21
CA SER A 374 26.78 13.10 12.76
C SER A 374 27.99 13.71 13.47
N ASN A 375 28.00 15.03 13.68
CA ASN A 375 29.04 15.73 14.41
C ASN A 375 29.09 15.33 15.89
N PHE A 376 27.94 15.19 16.55
CA PHE A 376 27.89 14.70 17.93
C PHE A 376 28.35 13.25 18.03
N ARG A 377 27.96 12.40 17.08
CA ARG A 377 28.39 11.01 17.03
C ARG A 377 29.90 10.89 16.88
N ALA A 378 30.51 11.68 16.01
CA ALA A 378 31.97 11.69 15.84
C ALA A 378 32.74 12.11 17.11
N LYS A 379 32.08 12.80 18.05
CA LYS A 379 32.65 13.25 19.32
C LYS A 379 32.29 12.36 20.50
N SER A 380 31.33 11.46 20.34
CA SER A 380 30.83 10.59 21.41
C SER A 380 31.55 9.25 21.36
N GLU A 381 31.86 8.69 22.53
CA GLU A 381 32.37 7.33 22.63
C GLU A 381 31.21 6.34 22.60
N GLU A 382 31.15 5.53 21.54
CA GLU A 382 30.10 4.52 21.37
C GLU A 382 30.34 3.35 22.33
N LYS A 383 29.30 2.91 23.06
CA LYS A 383 29.42 1.82 24.06
C LYS A 383 29.60 0.43 23.44
N VAL A 384 29.37 0.31 22.14
CA VAL A 384 29.57 -0.89 21.34
C VAL A 384 30.07 -0.47 19.94
N PRO A 385 30.89 -1.30 19.27
CA PRO A 385 31.32 -1.00 17.90
C PRO A 385 30.12 -0.94 16.96
N ILE A 386 29.90 0.21 16.32
CA ILE A 386 28.86 0.39 15.29
C ILE A 386 29.43 1.02 14.02
N GLY A 387 28.81 0.72 12.88
CA GLY A 387 29.30 1.16 11.57
C GLY A 387 29.38 2.68 11.45
N LYS A 388 30.53 3.21 11.00
CA LYS A 388 30.76 4.67 10.85
C LYS A 388 29.79 5.36 9.86
N SER A 389 29.10 4.60 9.01
CA SER A 389 28.17 5.08 7.98
C SER A 389 26.80 5.56 8.49
N ILE A 390 26.46 5.40 9.78
CA ILE A 390 25.16 5.87 10.31
C ILE A 390 25.12 7.40 10.37
N ARG A 391 24.30 8.02 9.51
CA ARG A 391 24.10 9.49 9.41
C ARG A 391 22.77 9.99 9.97
N ASP A 392 21.82 9.10 10.23
CA ASP A 392 20.49 9.41 10.73
C ASP A 392 19.90 8.24 11.54
N LEU A 393 18.65 8.36 11.98
CA LEU A 393 17.90 7.29 12.65
C LEU A 393 17.16 6.36 11.66
N ALA A 394 17.19 6.65 10.36
CA ALA A 394 16.52 5.90 9.28
C ALA A 394 15.01 5.67 9.50
N PHE A 395 14.31 6.64 10.08
CA PHE A 395 12.85 6.57 10.17
C PHE A 395 12.20 6.75 8.79
N ALA A 396 11.35 5.82 8.41
CA ALA A 396 10.67 5.85 7.13
C ALA A 396 9.26 5.28 7.29
N PRO A 397 8.25 6.12 7.57
CA PRO A 397 6.89 5.66 7.88
C PRO A 397 6.24 4.90 6.71
N GLN A 398 6.72 5.09 5.49
CA GLN A 398 6.32 4.35 4.30
C GLN A 398 6.94 2.96 4.17
N ARG A 399 7.93 2.62 5.02
CA ARG A 399 8.64 1.34 5.00
C ARG A 399 8.11 0.46 6.12
N TYR A 400 7.99 -0.81 5.79
CA TYR A 400 7.55 -1.82 6.72
C TYR A 400 8.53 -1.96 7.89
N SER A 401 8.02 -1.95 9.13
CA SER A 401 8.82 -2.18 10.35
C SER A 401 9.98 -1.19 10.60
N SER A 402 9.92 0.04 10.10
CA SER A 402 11.04 0.99 10.22
C SER A 402 11.39 1.36 11.67
N GLU A 403 10.44 1.17 12.58
CA GLU A 403 10.52 1.48 14.01
C GLU A 403 11.62 0.69 14.71
N SER A 404 11.84 -0.58 14.36
CA SER A 404 12.87 -1.42 14.98
C SER A 404 14.27 -0.83 14.79
N LYS A 405 14.56 -0.34 13.58
CA LYS A 405 15.84 0.29 13.23
C LYS A 405 16.02 1.63 13.94
N VAL A 406 14.95 2.41 14.05
CA VAL A 406 14.97 3.69 14.77
C VAL A 406 15.25 3.47 16.25
N LEU A 407 14.53 2.56 16.90
CA LEU A 407 14.71 2.24 18.32
C LEU A 407 16.12 1.72 18.61
N ALA A 408 16.64 0.82 17.77
CA ALA A 408 18.02 0.36 17.89
C ALA A 408 19.02 1.51 17.78
N ARG A 409 18.88 2.37 16.75
CA ARG A 409 19.80 3.50 16.58
C ARG A 409 19.70 4.52 17.70
N LEU A 410 18.50 4.80 18.21
CA LEU A 410 18.30 5.69 19.37
C LEU A 410 19.14 5.23 20.56
N VAL A 411 19.10 3.93 20.88
CA VAL A 411 19.87 3.38 22.00
C VAL A 411 21.37 3.34 21.70
N LEU A 412 21.77 2.88 20.51
CA LEU A 412 23.17 2.72 20.13
C LEU A 412 23.94 4.05 20.04
N THR A 413 23.24 5.15 19.71
CA THR A 413 23.84 6.48 19.57
C THR A 413 23.28 7.48 20.58
N TRP A 414 22.87 6.99 21.74
CA TRP A 414 22.14 7.76 22.76
C TRP A 414 22.77 9.11 23.09
N ASP A 415 24.09 9.16 23.26
CA ASP A 415 24.83 10.38 23.57
C ASP A 415 24.73 11.43 22.45
N ALA A 416 24.78 10.99 21.19
CA ALA A 416 24.60 11.87 20.05
C ALA A 416 23.17 12.41 19.95
N VAL A 417 22.17 11.57 20.27
CA VAL A 417 20.76 11.96 20.33
C VAL A 417 20.56 13.05 21.40
N LEU A 418 21.07 12.84 22.61
CA LEU A 418 20.98 13.84 23.69
C LEU A 418 21.70 15.15 23.31
N GLY A 419 22.85 15.06 22.63
CA GLY A 419 23.58 16.22 22.10
C GLY A 419 22.71 17.05 21.14
N VAL A 420 22.03 16.40 20.20
CA VAL A 420 21.09 17.08 19.28
C VAL A 420 19.95 17.74 20.04
N MET A 421 19.31 17.03 20.98
CA MET A 421 18.17 17.59 21.74
C MET A 421 18.59 18.79 22.59
N THR A 422 19.84 18.84 23.04
CA THR A 422 20.38 19.95 23.84
C THR A 422 20.80 21.14 22.95
N ALA A 423 21.37 20.88 21.78
CA ALA A 423 21.86 21.95 20.90
C ALA A 423 20.78 22.59 20.02
N LEU A 424 19.76 21.83 19.60
CA LEU A 424 18.76 22.33 18.67
C LEU A 424 17.94 23.52 19.21
N PRO A 425 17.53 23.56 20.50
CA PRO A 425 16.85 24.73 21.06
C PRO A 425 17.72 25.99 21.09
N ASP A 426 19.04 25.86 21.26
CA ASP A 426 19.97 26.99 21.17
C ASP A 426 20.13 27.48 19.73
N MET A 427 20.13 26.56 18.77
CA MET A 427 20.27 26.88 17.34
C MET A 427 19.01 27.50 16.72
N ARG A 428 17.81 26.98 17.04
CA ARG A 428 16.54 27.42 16.45
C ARG A 428 15.69 28.30 17.37
N GLY A 429 16.07 28.43 18.63
CA GLY A 429 15.34 29.17 19.65
C GLY A 429 14.24 28.34 20.33
N ARG A 430 14.00 28.61 21.60
CA ARG A 430 13.02 27.90 22.46
C ARG A 430 11.55 28.03 22.00
N THR A 431 11.24 29.04 21.19
CA THR A 431 9.89 29.30 20.67
C THR A 431 9.65 28.65 19.30
N SER A 432 10.69 28.10 18.67
CA SER A 432 10.52 27.29 17.46
C SER A 432 9.82 25.97 17.81
N THR A 433 9.07 25.42 16.86
CA THR A 433 8.39 24.13 17.03
C THR A 433 9.35 22.99 17.38
N GLU A 434 10.51 22.96 16.74
CA GLU A 434 11.54 21.95 16.95
C GLU A 434 12.29 22.15 18.27
N GLY A 435 12.66 23.40 18.59
CA GLY A 435 13.31 23.73 19.86
C GLY A 435 12.40 23.45 21.05
N ALA A 436 11.12 23.85 20.98
CA ALA A 436 10.14 23.55 22.01
C ALA A 436 9.92 22.03 22.18
N ALA A 437 9.85 21.27 21.07
CA ALA A 437 9.72 19.81 21.12
C ALA A 437 10.93 19.14 21.81
N CYS A 438 12.16 19.56 21.49
CA CYS A 438 13.36 19.06 22.15
C CYS A 438 13.39 19.37 23.65
N LEU A 439 13.05 20.60 24.05
CA LEU A 439 12.99 20.98 25.47
C LEU A 439 11.92 20.19 26.23
N ALA A 440 10.74 20.01 25.64
CA ALA A 440 9.67 19.20 26.20
C ALA A 440 10.11 17.72 26.37
N THR A 441 10.76 17.16 25.34
CA THR A 441 11.30 15.78 25.40
C THR A 441 12.33 15.66 26.52
N LEU A 442 13.25 16.61 26.64
CA LEU A 442 14.28 16.62 27.69
C LEU A 442 13.66 16.67 29.09
N GLN A 443 12.68 17.55 29.33
CA GLN A 443 11.98 17.66 30.61
C GLN A 443 11.19 16.39 30.97
N TRP A 444 10.63 15.74 29.95
CA TRP A 444 9.83 14.54 30.11
C TRP A 444 10.69 13.28 30.36
N LEU A 445 11.91 13.25 29.82
CA LEU A 445 12.80 12.09 29.87
C LEU A 445 13.35 11.81 31.28
N ASN A 446 13.29 10.55 31.69
CA ASN A 446 13.86 10.05 32.94
C ASN A 446 14.49 8.66 32.72
N PRO A 447 15.23 8.10 33.72
CA PRO A 447 15.86 6.78 33.57
C PRO A 447 14.88 5.64 33.26
N GLU A 448 13.66 5.69 33.82
CA GLU A 448 12.61 4.69 33.58
C GLU A 448 12.22 4.65 32.09
N LYS A 449 11.94 5.81 31.50
CA LYS A 449 11.53 5.95 30.10
C LYS A 449 12.65 5.57 29.15
N ALA A 450 13.90 5.92 29.48
CA ALA A 450 15.06 5.49 28.70
C ALA A 450 15.23 3.96 28.73
N LEU A 451 15.07 3.34 29.91
CA LEU A 451 15.15 1.88 30.05
C LEU A 451 14.00 1.17 29.31
N LEU A 452 12.77 1.65 29.45
CA LEU A 452 11.61 1.12 28.70
C LEU A 452 11.79 1.29 27.19
N LEU A 453 12.31 2.44 26.71
CA LEU A 453 12.62 2.64 25.28
C LEU A 453 13.54 1.54 24.74
N SER A 454 14.57 1.16 25.51
CA SER A 454 15.47 0.08 25.10
C SER A 454 14.83 -1.31 25.13
N MET A 455 13.97 -1.60 26.11
CA MET A 455 13.20 -2.85 26.15
C MET A 455 12.21 -2.96 24.97
N LEU A 456 11.57 -1.84 24.60
CA LEU A 456 10.74 -1.77 23.39
C LEU A 456 11.57 -1.97 22.11
N GLY A 457 12.81 -1.48 22.10
CA GLY A 457 13.78 -1.76 21.04
C GLY A 457 14.10 -3.25 20.91
N ASP A 458 14.35 -3.94 22.02
CA ASP A 458 14.61 -5.39 22.03
C ASP A 458 13.39 -6.18 21.50
N ALA A 459 12.18 -5.81 21.92
CA ALA A 459 10.95 -6.40 21.40
C ALA A 459 10.77 -6.15 19.90
N ALA A 460 11.06 -4.94 19.43
CA ALA A 460 10.96 -4.58 18.02
C ALA A 460 12.00 -5.29 17.15
N LEU A 461 13.22 -5.51 17.65
CA LEU A 461 14.26 -6.27 16.95
C LEU A 461 13.87 -7.75 16.79
N GLU A 462 13.37 -8.38 17.86
CA GLU A 462 12.94 -9.77 17.80
C GLU A 462 11.74 -9.95 16.87
N LEU A 463 10.76 -9.03 16.90
CA LEU A 463 9.68 -9.09 15.91
C LEU A 463 10.19 -8.85 14.48
N HIS A 464 11.11 -7.92 14.28
CA HIS A 464 11.64 -7.62 12.96
C HIS A 464 12.33 -8.83 12.32
N ARG A 465 12.95 -9.71 13.14
CA ARG A 465 13.48 -11.00 12.69
C ARG A 465 12.38 -11.88 12.09
N VAL A 466 11.25 -12.03 12.79
CA VAL A 466 10.08 -12.78 12.32
C VAL A 466 9.51 -12.18 11.03
N VAL A 467 9.37 -10.86 11.00
CA VAL A 467 8.87 -10.14 9.82
C VAL A 467 9.74 -10.40 8.60
N ARG A 468 11.08 -10.42 8.75
CA ARG A 468 11.96 -10.77 7.64
C ARG A 468 11.82 -12.20 7.17
N ALA A 469 11.61 -13.15 8.09
CA ALA A 469 11.32 -14.53 7.72
C ALA A 469 10.02 -14.64 6.91
N PHE A 470 9.06 -13.73 7.15
CA PHE A 470 7.79 -13.69 6.42
C PHE A 470 7.84 -12.89 5.12
N ASP A 471 8.75 -11.93 4.99
CA ASP A 471 8.92 -11.05 3.83
C ASP A 471 9.79 -11.67 2.72
N THR A 472 10.14 -12.96 2.83
CA THR A 472 10.83 -13.70 1.77
C THR A 472 9.85 -14.17 0.69
N ASP A 473 10.22 -14.04 -0.59
CA ASP A 473 9.41 -14.50 -1.75
C ASP A 473 9.12 -16.02 -1.73
N VAL A 474 9.96 -16.78 -1.00
CA VAL A 474 9.87 -18.25 -0.83
C VAL A 474 9.92 -18.56 0.67
N CYS A 475 8.86 -18.20 1.39
CA CYS A 475 8.69 -18.61 2.78
C CYS A 475 8.20 -20.07 2.84
N ASP A 476 8.91 -20.94 3.57
CA ASP A 476 8.45 -22.30 3.84
C ASP A 476 7.35 -22.29 4.90
N GLU A 477 6.14 -22.71 4.50
CA GLU A 477 4.97 -22.79 5.37
C GLU A 477 5.15 -23.74 6.55
N SER A 478 6.01 -24.74 6.40
CA SER A 478 6.30 -25.69 7.48
C SER A 478 7.16 -25.07 8.59
N GLU A 479 7.92 -24.02 8.29
CA GLU A 479 8.78 -23.34 9.27
C GLU A 479 8.04 -22.26 10.06
N LEU A 480 6.92 -21.76 9.51
CA LEU A 480 6.14 -20.66 10.08
C LEU A 480 5.79 -20.87 11.57
N PRO A 481 5.25 -22.03 12.02
CA PRO A 481 4.89 -22.19 13.42
C PRO A 481 6.09 -22.16 14.35
N TYR A 482 7.24 -22.68 13.92
CA TYR A 482 8.46 -22.64 14.74
C TYR A 482 9.01 -21.23 14.87
N GLU A 483 8.92 -20.42 13.82
CA GLU A 483 9.33 -19.01 13.88
C GLU A 483 8.51 -18.21 14.89
N LEU A 484 7.21 -18.51 14.99
CA LEU A 484 6.29 -17.93 15.97
C LEU A 484 6.53 -18.45 17.39
N ASP A 485 6.73 -19.76 17.57
CA ASP A 485 7.04 -20.36 18.87
C ASP A 485 8.37 -19.86 19.41
N ARG A 486 9.37 -19.71 18.52
CA ARG A 486 10.66 -19.11 18.83
C ARG A 486 10.50 -17.67 19.29
N TYR A 487 9.75 -16.86 18.56
CA TYR A 487 9.45 -15.48 18.96
C TYR A 487 8.86 -15.43 20.37
N ARG A 488 7.83 -16.25 20.64
CA ARG A 488 7.19 -16.39 21.95
C ARG A 488 8.20 -16.77 23.04
N ALA A 489 9.04 -17.76 22.80
CA ALA A 489 10.06 -18.19 23.75
C ALA A 489 11.07 -17.08 24.05
N VAL A 490 11.54 -16.35 23.03
CA VAL A 490 12.51 -15.27 23.20
C VAL A 490 11.93 -14.11 23.99
N ILE A 491 10.72 -13.63 23.68
CA ILE A 491 10.12 -12.50 24.42
C ILE A 491 9.84 -12.86 25.89
N ARG A 492 9.47 -14.12 26.19
CA ARG A 492 9.35 -14.62 27.57
C ARG A 492 10.70 -14.58 28.29
N LYS A 493 11.74 -15.14 27.68
CA LYS A 493 13.10 -15.12 28.24
C LYS A 493 13.59 -13.68 28.48
N LEU A 494 13.33 -12.76 27.54
CA LEU A 494 13.76 -11.38 27.68
C LEU A 494 13.06 -10.65 28.83
N PHE A 495 11.72 -10.74 28.90
CA PHE A 495 10.94 -9.82 29.74
C PHE A 495 10.28 -10.46 30.96
N VAL A 496 9.97 -11.75 30.91
CA VAL A 496 9.41 -12.49 32.05
C VAL A 496 10.53 -13.01 32.93
N GLU A 497 11.57 -13.61 32.33
CA GLU A 497 12.76 -14.07 33.07
C GLU A 497 13.78 -12.93 33.32
N GLY A 498 13.61 -11.78 32.66
CA GLY A 498 14.43 -10.59 32.87
C GLY A 498 15.77 -10.58 32.15
N ASN A 499 16.01 -11.51 31.22
CA ASN A 499 17.30 -11.61 30.52
C ASN A 499 17.66 -10.35 29.71
N CYS A 500 16.69 -9.51 29.33
CA CYS A 500 16.96 -8.25 28.65
C CYS A 500 17.92 -7.33 29.45
N LEU A 501 18.01 -7.46 30.77
CA LEU A 501 18.95 -6.68 31.57
C LEU A 501 20.42 -7.04 31.28
N HIS A 502 20.67 -8.23 30.71
CA HIS A 502 22.00 -8.79 30.49
C HIS A 502 22.39 -8.90 29.02
N VAL A 503 21.44 -8.74 28.10
CA VAL A 503 21.63 -8.84 26.64
C VAL A 503 20.94 -7.68 25.91
N GLY A 504 21.15 -7.56 24.60
CA GLY A 504 20.38 -6.63 23.77
C GLY A 504 20.66 -5.14 24.00
N LEU A 505 19.74 -4.32 23.52
CA LEU A 505 19.73 -2.86 23.64
C LEU A 505 19.53 -2.43 25.10
N THR A 506 18.75 -3.18 25.88
CA THR A 506 18.52 -2.86 27.30
C THR A 506 19.83 -2.88 28.10
N LYS A 507 20.70 -3.86 27.89
CA LYS A 507 22.06 -3.87 28.47
C LYS A 507 22.87 -2.63 28.08
N ILE A 508 22.79 -2.20 26.82
CA ILE A 508 23.52 -1.03 26.31
C ILE A 508 22.98 0.26 26.95
N MET A 509 21.66 0.40 27.06
CA MET A 509 21.05 1.53 27.75
C MET A 509 21.42 1.58 29.22
N LEU A 510 21.53 0.44 29.91
CA LEU A 510 22.03 0.39 31.28
C LEU A 510 23.47 0.91 31.40
N LYS A 511 24.35 0.62 30.42
CA LYS A 511 25.71 1.19 30.36
C LYS A 511 25.69 2.70 30.11
N HIS A 512 24.74 3.21 29.32
CA HIS A 512 24.54 4.65 29.25
C HIS A 512 24.11 5.16 30.62
N LEU A 513 23.00 4.67 31.17
CA LEU A 513 22.42 5.17 32.43
C LEU A 513 23.30 4.99 33.68
N SER A 514 24.33 4.14 33.67
CA SER A 514 25.30 4.07 34.78
C SER A 514 26.15 5.35 34.92
N GLU A 515 26.30 6.11 33.83
CA GLU A 515 27.05 7.36 33.81
C GLU A 515 26.11 8.56 34.01
N PRO A 516 26.42 9.48 34.96
CA PRO A 516 25.61 10.66 35.17
C PRO A 516 25.76 11.65 34.00
N ARG A 517 24.65 12.01 33.37
CA ARG A 517 24.57 13.07 32.36
C ARG A 517 23.82 14.26 32.93
N LEU A 518 24.46 15.42 32.88
CA LEU A 518 23.81 16.69 33.20
C LEU A 518 23.50 17.43 31.90
N LEU A 519 22.23 17.46 31.53
CA LEU A 519 21.73 18.14 30.34
C LEU A 519 21.25 19.54 30.76
N MET A 520 21.84 20.58 30.19
CA MET A 520 21.50 21.98 30.46
C MET A 520 21.23 22.70 29.14
N CYS A 521 20.01 23.20 28.96
CA CYS A 521 19.63 23.97 27.77
C CYS A 521 18.46 24.91 28.06
N GLN A 522 18.58 26.19 27.71
CA GLN A 522 17.49 27.19 27.75
C GLN A 522 16.59 27.15 29.01
N GLY A 523 17.19 26.98 30.20
CA GLY A 523 16.47 26.93 31.49
C GLY A 523 15.94 25.55 31.90
N VAL A 524 16.15 24.52 31.08
CA VAL A 524 15.93 23.11 31.42
C VAL A 524 17.21 22.52 31.98
N ARG A 525 17.12 21.95 33.19
CA ARG A 525 18.19 21.20 33.83
C ARG A 525 17.70 19.80 34.16
N VAL A 526 18.24 18.81 33.47
CA VAL A 526 17.84 17.41 33.63
C VAL A 526 19.09 16.61 33.96
N LYS A 527 19.01 15.81 35.03
CA LYS A 527 20.01 14.81 35.36
C LYS A 527 19.49 13.46 34.88
N LEU A 528 20.27 12.76 34.08
CA LEU A 528 19.92 11.43 33.56
C LEU A 528 21.04 10.45 33.90
N GLY A 529 20.70 9.36 34.59
CA GLY A 529 21.66 8.33 34.97
C GLY A 529 22.60 8.71 36.13
N GLY A 530 23.43 7.75 36.51
CA GLY A 530 24.27 7.74 37.70
C GLY A 530 24.07 6.46 38.52
N GLY A 531 25.04 6.14 39.38
CA GLY A 531 25.10 4.85 40.10
C GLY A 531 23.83 4.47 40.87
N ASP A 532 23.09 5.45 41.40
CA ASP A 532 21.90 5.22 42.22
C ASP A 532 20.57 5.50 41.50
N GLU A 533 20.59 5.95 40.25
CA GLU A 533 19.37 6.38 39.53
C GLU A 533 18.57 5.19 38.96
N VAL A 534 19.26 4.12 38.52
CA VAL A 534 18.61 2.90 38.03
C VAL A 534 18.62 1.84 39.12
N THR A 535 17.70 2.00 40.08
CA THR A 535 17.55 1.07 41.20
C THR A 535 17.02 -0.29 40.75
N GLU A 536 17.25 -1.33 41.56
CA GLU A 536 16.64 -2.65 41.34
C GLU A 536 15.11 -2.59 41.35
N GLN A 537 14.53 -1.68 42.13
CA GLN A 537 13.09 -1.43 42.13
C GLN A 537 12.61 -0.90 40.77
N LEU A 538 13.36 0.02 40.17
CA LEU A 538 13.05 0.55 38.84
C LEU A 538 13.10 -0.54 37.77
N LYS A 539 14.14 -1.38 37.79
CA LYS A 539 14.26 -2.52 36.88
C LYS A 539 13.07 -3.47 37.01
N ARG A 540 12.67 -3.79 38.24
CA ARG A 540 11.48 -4.64 38.51
C ARG A 540 10.19 -4.00 38.01
N GLN A 541 10.01 -2.69 38.15
CA GLN A 541 8.84 -1.98 37.63
C GLN A 541 8.79 -2.04 36.09
N CYS A 542 9.91 -1.82 35.42
CA CYS A 542 10.00 -1.94 33.96
C CYS A 542 9.74 -3.38 33.48
N LEU A 543 10.34 -4.38 34.12
CA LEU A 543 10.11 -5.80 33.81
C LEU A 543 8.66 -6.23 34.05
N LYS A 544 8.02 -5.75 35.13
CA LYS A 544 6.60 -6.00 35.40
C LYS A 544 5.72 -5.49 34.25
N ARG A 545 6.04 -4.30 33.73
CA ARG A 545 5.33 -3.72 32.57
C ARG A 545 5.60 -4.50 31.28
N MET A 546 6.85 -4.88 31.04
CA MET A 546 7.20 -5.68 29.87
C MET A 546 6.68 -7.13 29.94
N SER A 547 6.46 -7.69 31.14
CA SER A 547 5.76 -8.95 31.32
C SER A 547 4.29 -8.83 30.90
N ALA A 548 3.64 -7.70 31.21
CA ALA A 548 2.29 -7.42 30.73
C ALA A 548 2.23 -7.23 29.20
N TYR A 549 3.25 -6.59 28.62
CA TYR A 549 3.46 -6.54 27.17
C TYR A 549 3.49 -7.95 26.57
N VAL A 550 4.24 -8.89 27.15
CA VAL A 550 4.37 -10.27 26.64
C VAL A 550 3.01 -10.97 26.59
N VAL A 551 2.21 -10.86 27.66
CA VAL A 551 0.86 -11.47 27.69
C VAL A 551 -0.04 -10.91 26.58
N VAL A 552 -0.02 -9.59 26.34
CA VAL A 552 -0.79 -9.03 25.22
C VAL A 552 -0.20 -9.47 23.87
N ALA A 553 1.12 -9.47 23.71
CA ALA A 553 1.78 -9.91 22.48
C ALA A 553 1.42 -11.37 22.15
N GLU A 554 1.37 -12.25 23.14
CA GLU A 554 0.95 -13.64 22.99
C GLU A 554 -0.51 -13.76 22.61
N SER A 555 -1.40 -12.99 23.24
CA SER A 555 -2.82 -12.97 22.86
C SER A 555 -2.99 -12.51 21.40
N VAL A 556 -2.21 -11.51 20.97
CA VAL A 556 -2.23 -11.03 19.58
C VAL A 556 -1.70 -12.11 18.65
N LEU A 557 -0.59 -12.76 18.99
CA LEU A 557 -0.04 -13.88 18.21
C LEU A 557 -1.11 -14.96 18.00
N GLU A 558 -1.83 -15.35 19.04
CA GLU A 558 -2.89 -16.36 18.96
C GLU A 558 -4.10 -15.92 18.12
N GLY A 559 -4.45 -14.63 18.16
CA GLY A 559 -5.51 -14.07 17.32
C GLY A 559 -5.10 -13.84 15.86
N GLU A 560 -3.81 -13.62 15.59
CA GLU A 560 -3.29 -13.42 14.24
C GLU A 560 -2.94 -14.74 13.54
N PHE A 561 -2.25 -15.64 14.26
CA PHE A 561 -1.72 -16.93 13.81
C PHE A 561 -2.17 -18.07 14.75
N PRO A 562 -3.47 -18.43 14.74
CA PRO A 562 -3.94 -19.50 15.60
C PRO A 562 -3.25 -20.83 15.27
N HIS A 563 -2.73 -21.52 16.30
CA HIS A 563 -2.00 -22.78 16.16
C HIS A 563 -2.83 -23.91 15.52
N PHE A 564 -4.15 -23.85 15.67
CA PHE A 564 -5.07 -24.79 15.07
C PHE A 564 -5.25 -24.54 13.57
N GLN A 565 -4.71 -23.49 12.95
CA GLN A 565 -4.96 -23.25 11.52
C GLN A 565 -4.41 -24.36 10.62
N LEU A 566 -5.07 -24.60 9.47
CA LEU A 566 -4.61 -25.59 8.48
C LEU A 566 -3.14 -25.34 8.06
N VAL A 567 -2.76 -24.08 7.84
CA VAL A 567 -1.38 -23.70 7.50
C VAL A 567 -0.40 -24.11 8.60
N SER A 568 -0.78 -23.98 9.88
CA SER A 568 0.06 -24.41 11.00
C SER A 568 0.26 -25.92 11.06
N SER A 569 -0.60 -26.73 10.43
CA SER A 569 -0.44 -28.18 10.33
C SER A 569 0.66 -28.59 9.36
N LEU A 570 1.09 -27.69 8.45
CA LEU A 570 2.21 -27.95 7.53
C LEU A 570 3.56 -28.13 8.26
N ARG A 571 3.64 -27.79 9.56
CA ARG A 571 4.81 -28.03 10.41
C ARG A 571 5.33 -29.48 10.39
N VAL A 572 4.47 -30.44 10.06
CA VAL A 572 4.85 -31.87 9.97
C VAL A 572 5.80 -32.15 8.81
N PHE A 573 5.85 -31.28 7.81
CA PHE A 573 6.74 -31.41 6.65
C PHE A 573 8.10 -30.75 6.85
N SER A 574 8.33 -30.06 7.98
CA SER A 574 9.62 -29.45 8.28
C SER A 574 10.69 -30.52 8.48
N LEU A 575 11.81 -30.35 7.77
CA LEU A 575 12.98 -31.24 7.82
C LEU A 575 14.20 -30.56 8.46
N SER A 576 14.05 -29.33 8.96
CA SER A 576 15.17 -28.48 9.38
C SER A 576 15.84 -28.93 10.68
N ASP A 577 15.20 -29.81 11.46
CA ASP A 577 15.71 -30.26 12.76
C ASP A 577 15.16 -31.63 13.19
N GLU A 578 16.07 -32.57 13.40
CA GLU A 578 15.77 -33.94 13.76
C GLU A 578 15.28 -34.10 15.20
N GLY A 579 15.72 -33.25 16.13
CA GLY A 579 15.21 -33.22 17.51
C GLY A 579 13.76 -32.74 17.56
N ARG A 580 13.40 -31.77 16.72
CA ARG A 580 12.00 -31.33 16.52
C ARG A 580 11.13 -32.46 15.97
N LEU A 581 11.63 -33.17 14.96
CA LEU A 581 10.95 -34.32 14.34
C LEU A 581 10.60 -35.41 15.38
N GLN A 582 11.53 -35.72 16.28
CA GLN A 582 11.36 -36.74 17.33
C GLN A 582 10.36 -36.30 18.41
N THR A 583 10.31 -35.01 18.74
CA THR A 583 9.37 -34.49 19.75
C THR A 583 7.92 -34.60 19.26
N GLN A 584 7.66 -34.27 18.00
CA GLN A 584 6.33 -34.41 17.38
C GLN A 584 5.84 -35.86 17.28
N LEU A 585 6.76 -36.80 17.03
CA LEU A 585 6.45 -38.22 17.01
C LEU A 585 5.99 -38.71 18.39
N ARG A 586 6.64 -38.22 19.46
CA ARG A 586 6.31 -38.60 20.84
C ARG A 586 5.02 -37.96 21.35
N SER A 587 4.71 -36.74 20.93
CA SER A 587 3.55 -35.98 21.42
C SER A 587 2.22 -36.38 20.77
N GLY A 588 2.22 -37.15 19.68
CA GLY A 588 1.02 -37.47 18.90
C GLY A 588 0.48 -36.30 18.06
N GLU A 589 1.07 -35.11 18.19
CA GLU A 589 0.69 -33.89 17.46
C GLU A 589 0.77 -34.08 15.94
N ARG A 590 1.74 -34.87 15.47
CA ARG A 590 1.92 -35.18 14.05
C ARG A 590 0.71 -35.89 13.45
N ALA A 591 0.13 -36.84 14.15
CA ALA A 591 -1.03 -37.59 13.66
C ALA A 591 -2.23 -36.65 13.49
N ASN A 592 -2.43 -35.71 14.42
CA ASN A 592 -3.50 -34.72 14.37
C ASN A 592 -3.32 -33.76 13.19
N CYS A 593 -2.10 -33.27 12.96
CA CYS A 593 -1.80 -32.41 11.82
C CYS A 593 -2.02 -33.13 10.47
N LEU A 594 -1.57 -34.38 10.34
CA LEU A 594 -1.78 -35.18 9.13
C LEU A 594 -3.26 -35.48 8.88
N GLU A 595 -4.03 -35.79 9.93
CA GLU A 595 -5.48 -35.98 9.82
C GLU A 595 -6.18 -34.71 9.35
N LYS A 596 -5.78 -33.55 9.87
CA LYS A 596 -6.32 -32.25 9.45
C LYS A 596 -6.01 -31.95 7.98
N LEU A 597 -4.78 -32.21 7.55
CA LEU A 597 -4.36 -32.06 6.15
C LEU A 597 -5.12 -33.01 5.22
N ALA A 598 -5.24 -34.28 5.59
CA ALA A 598 -5.95 -35.29 4.80
C ALA A 598 -7.40 -34.88 4.52
N ARG A 599 -8.11 -34.43 5.56
CA ARG A 599 -9.49 -33.95 5.42
C ARG A 599 -9.61 -32.71 4.55
N ALA A 600 -8.74 -31.73 4.77
CA ALA A 600 -8.78 -30.50 3.98
C ALA A 600 -8.51 -30.74 2.49
N ILE A 601 -7.63 -31.70 2.17
CA ILE A 601 -7.29 -32.04 0.79
C ILE A 601 -8.33 -33.02 0.19
N GLY A 602 -9.04 -33.79 1.02
CA GLY A 602 -10.03 -34.77 0.60
C GLY A 602 -9.42 -36.15 0.28
N VAL A 603 -8.36 -36.54 0.99
CA VAL A 603 -7.69 -37.84 0.85
C VAL A 603 -7.91 -38.72 2.07
N ASP A 604 -7.73 -40.03 1.91
CA ASP A 604 -7.82 -40.98 3.01
C ASP A 604 -6.71 -40.74 4.05
N VAL A 605 -7.09 -40.70 5.32
CA VAL A 605 -6.20 -40.34 6.43
C VAL A 605 -5.11 -41.39 6.62
N GLU A 606 -5.48 -42.67 6.56
CA GLU A 606 -4.55 -43.77 6.80
C GLU A 606 -3.57 -43.93 5.63
N SER A 607 -4.05 -43.73 4.40
CA SER A 607 -3.22 -43.69 3.21
C SER A 607 -2.20 -42.55 3.27
N LEU A 608 -2.61 -41.33 3.65
CA LEU A 608 -1.68 -40.20 3.78
C LEU A 608 -0.63 -40.44 4.88
N LYS A 609 -1.03 -40.98 6.04
CA LYS A 609 -0.09 -41.33 7.11
C LYS A 609 0.94 -42.35 6.63
N TYR A 610 0.48 -43.40 5.96
CA TYR A 610 1.35 -44.45 5.41
C TYR A 610 2.34 -43.88 4.38
N GLU A 611 1.87 -43.07 3.42
CA GLU A 611 2.73 -42.41 2.44
C GLU A 611 3.73 -41.48 3.12
N PHE A 612 3.28 -40.68 4.09
CA PHE A 612 4.16 -39.80 4.85
C PHE A 612 5.27 -40.58 5.57
N GLU A 613 4.92 -41.65 6.28
CA GLU A 613 5.89 -42.50 6.98
C GLU A 613 6.87 -43.19 6.00
N HIS A 614 6.39 -43.57 4.81
CA HIS A 614 7.21 -44.15 3.76
C HIS A 614 8.23 -43.14 3.19
N PHE A 615 7.79 -41.91 2.91
CA PHE A 615 8.62 -40.88 2.28
C PHE A 615 9.48 -40.09 3.26
N LEU A 616 9.11 -40.00 4.54
CA LEU A 616 9.86 -39.20 5.53
C LEU A 616 11.34 -39.61 5.62
N PRO A 617 11.73 -40.90 5.75
CA PRO A 617 13.14 -41.29 5.79
C PRO A 617 13.89 -40.93 4.49
N ILE A 618 13.21 -41.00 3.35
CA ILE A 618 13.77 -40.63 2.04
C ILE A 618 14.03 -39.12 2.03
N ALA A 619 13.02 -38.32 2.36
CA ALA A 619 13.09 -36.87 2.42
C ALA A 619 14.17 -36.40 3.41
N SER A 620 14.23 -36.98 4.62
CA SER A 620 15.29 -36.67 5.60
C SER A 620 16.68 -37.02 5.07
N LYS A 621 16.84 -38.14 4.34
CA LYS A 621 18.12 -38.49 3.72
C LYS A 621 18.51 -37.50 2.63
N PHE A 622 17.59 -37.10 1.76
CA PHE A 622 17.83 -36.09 0.74
C PHE A 622 18.20 -34.75 1.37
N ALA A 623 17.46 -34.30 2.38
CA ALA A 623 17.76 -33.08 3.13
C ALA A 623 19.17 -33.12 3.75
N ARG A 624 19.62 -34.26 4.29
CA ARG A 624 21.00 -34.42 4.81
C ARG A 624 22.09 -34.44 3.75
N VAL A 625 21.77 -34.89 2.53
CA VAL A 625 22.72 -34.95 1.41
C VAL A 625 22.81 -33.62 0.68
N GLU A 626 21.70 -32.89 0.59
CA GLU A 626 21.65 -31.55 -0.01
C GLU A 626 22.00 -30.43 0.97
N ALA A 627 21.79 -30.57 2.29
CA ALA A 627 22.16 -29.55 3.27
C ALA A 627 23.66 -29.18 3.23
N PRO A 628 24.62 -30.12 3.09
CA PRO A 628 26.02 -29.78 2.87
C PRO A 628 26.28 -29.08 1.53
N LEU A 629 25.51 -29.37 0.49
CA LEU A 629 25.64 -28.74 -0.82
C LEU A 629 25.06 -27.33 -0.83
N ALA A 630 23.92 -27.09 -0.19
CA ALA A 630 23.33 -25.76 -0.02
C ALA A 630 24.22 -24.86 0.87
N LEU A 631 24.77 -25.38 1.97
CA LEU A 631 25.77 -24.66 2.78
C LEU A 631 27.10 -24.43 2.04
N SER A 632 27.53 -25.34 1.15
CA SER A 632 28.78 -25.17 0.40
C SER A 632 28.66 -24.24 -0.82
N VAL A 633 27.51 -24.19 -1.48
CA VAL A 633 27.26 -23.31 -2.63
C VAL A 633 27.12 -21.86 -2.18
N ASP A 634 26.57 -21.61 -0.99
CA ASP A 634 26.52 -20.27 -0.40
C ASP A 634 27.88 -19.80 0.18
N LEU A 635 28.81 -20.72 0.46
CA LEU A 635 30.16 -20.41 0.97
C LEU A 635 31.26 -20.34 -0.11
N LEU A 636 31.05 -20.84 -1.33
CA LEU A 636 32.11 -20.96 -2.35
C LEU A 636 31.94 -20.08 -3.61
N LEU A 637 30.94 -19.19 -3.67
CA LEU A 637 30.89 -18.17 -4.72
C LEU A 637 31.49 -16.84 -4.23
N PRO A 638 32.57 -16.33 -4.84
CA PRO A 638 33.10 -15.02 -4.53
C PRO A 638 32.10 -13.93 -4.96
N LYS A 639 31.73 -13.07 -4.01
CA LYS A 639 30.80 -11.92 -4.13
C LYS A 639 31.12 -11.01 -5.33
N ALA A 640 30.12 -10.71 -6.19
CA ALA A 640 30.03 -9.44 -6.95
C ALA A 640 28.65 -9.26 -7.66
N PRO A 641 28.27 -8.02 -8.03
CA PRO A 641 26.89 -7.54 -8.03
C PRO A 641 26.19 -7.71 -9.39
N ILE A 642 25.43 -8.78 -9.60
CA ILE A 642 24.64 -8.92 -10.84
C ILE A 642 23.15 -9.23 -10.58
N PHE A 643 22.76 -9.62 -9.36
CA PHE A 643 21.34 -9.80 -9.01
C PHE A 643 20.73 -8.68 -8.14
N LYS A 644 21.50 -7.62 -7.83
CA LYS A 644 21.03 -6.44 -7.07
C LYS A 644 20.09 -5.49 -7.85
N GLN A 645 19.71 -5.79 -9.10
CA GLN A 645 19.01 -4.84 -9.98
C GLN A 645 17.58 -5.22 -10.39
N MET A 646 16.96 -6.23 -9.77
CA MET A 646 15.60 -6.63 -10.12
C MET A 646 14.73 -6.66 -8.87
N GLY A 647 14.04 -5.53 -8.60
CA GLY A 647 13.04 -5.41 -7.53
C GLY A 647 13.36 -4.45 -6.38
N GLN A 648 14.38 -3.60 -6.48
CA GLN A 648 14.74 -2.70 -5.38
C GLN A 648 13.90 -1.41 -5.36
N SER A 649 13.13 -1.22 -4.28
CA SER A 649 13.05 0.11 -3.68
C SER A 649 14.47 0.50 -3.25
N GLN A 650 14.90 1.71 -3.59
CA GLN A 650 16.20 2.30 -3.28
C GLN A 650 16.71 1.90 -1.88
N ASP A 651 17.72 1.03 -1.82
CA ASP A 651 18.55 0.83 -0.62
C ASP A 651 19.89 0.20 -1.03
N ASP A 652 20.94 1.02 -1.07
CA ASP A 652 22.27 0.58 -0.68
C ASP A 652 22.37 0.76 0.83
N ASN A 653 22.27 -0.34 1.60
CA ASN A 653 22.65 -0.37 3.03
C ASN A 653 22.92 -1.82 3.48
N THR A 654 24.15 -2.27 3.25
CA THR A 654 24.68 -3.61 3.54
C THR A 654 25.03 -3.86 5.02
N ASN A 655 24.61 -3.02 5.97
CA ASN A 655 25.17 -3.02 7.33
C ASN A 655 24.24 -3.64 8.40
N LEU A 656 23.24 -4.39 7.96
CA LEU A 656 22.23 -5.01 8.83
C LEU A 656 22.74 -6.33 9.44
N GLU A 657 23.62 -7.03 8.70
CA GLU A 657 24.29 -8.23 9.18
C GLU A 657 25.26 -7.92 10.33
N GLU A 658 25.96 -6.79 10.36
CA GLU A 658 26.94 -6.49 11.41
C GLU A 658 26.30 -6.15 12.77
N VAL A 659 25.17 -5.42 12.78
CA VAL A 659 24.45 -5.11 14.04
C VAL A 659 23.67 -6.33 14.53
N MET A 660 23.19 -7.18 13.63
CA MET A 660 22.58 -8.47 13.99
C MET A 660 23.63 -9.51 14.39
N LEU A 661 24.83 -9.51 13.82
CA LEU A 661 25.94 -10.38 14.22
C LEU A 661 26.40 -10.09 15.65
N VAL A 662 26.41 -8.82 16.09
CA VAL A 662 26.77 -8.48 17.48
C VAL A 662 25.70 -8.92 18.51
N LEU A 663 24.46 -9.19 18.09
CA LEU A 663 23.39 -9.68 18.97
C LEU A 663 23.03 -11.17 18.74
N GLN A 664 23.33 -11.74 17.57
CA GLN A 664 23.17 -13.16 17.23
C GLN A 664 24.42 -13.99 17.57
N GLN A 665 25.62 -13.40 17.63
CA GLN A 665 26.84 -14.15 18.00
C GLN A 665 26.80 -14.71 19.42
N ASP A 666 26.01 -14.12 20.32
CA ASP A 666 25.88 -14.62 21.70
C ASP A 666 24.75 -15.67 21.88
N VAL A 667 23.95 -15.96 20.85
CA VAL A 667 22.83 -16.93 20.95
C VAL A 667 22.84 -18.02 19.86
N LEU A 668 23.51 -17.82 18.72
CA LEU A 668 23.36 -18.70 17.55
C LEU A 668 24.66 -18.92 16.75
N GLY A 669 25.82 -18.82 17.39
CA GLY A 669 27.04 -19.33 16.76
C GLY A 669 26.94 -20.84 16.50
N PRO A 670 27.53 -21.39 15.43
CA PRO A 670 27.57 -22.84 15.20
C PRO A 670 28.30 -23.64 16.31
N ASP A 671 28.94 -22.95 17.25
CA ASP A 671 29.53 -23.51 18.47
C ASP A 671 28.60 -23.47 19.70
N PHE A 672 27.34 -23.01 19.57
CA PHE A 672 26.35 -23.00 20.66
C PHE A 672 25.77 -24.40 20.89
N GLY A 673 26.64 -25.33 21.25
CA GLY A 673 26.27 -26.71 21.56
C GLY A 673 25.55 -26.85 22.90
N GLU A 674 25.02 -28.04 23.15
CA GLU A 674 24.32 -28.43 24.39
C GLU A 674 25.10 -28.07 25.68
N ALA A 675 26.43 -27.97 25.59
CA ALA A 675 27.30 -27.51 26.67
C ALA A 675 27.22 -26.00 26.93
N ALA A 676 27.05 -25.15 25.90
CA ALA A 676 26.87 -23.70 26.04
C ALA A 676 25.46 -23.37 26.55
N GLU A 677 24.44 -24.11 26.11
CA GLU A 677 23.10 -24.04 26.69
C GLU A 677 23.09 -24.52 28.15
N LYS A 678 23.77 -25.64 28.48
CA LYS A 678 24.00 -26.06 29.87
C LYS A 678 24.80 -25.06 30.68
N ASN A 679 25.77 -24.36 30.10
CA ASN A 679 26.56 -23.33 30.78
C ASN A 679 25.79 -22.01 30.96
N LEU A 680 24.87 -21.68 30.04
CA LEU A 680 23.93 -20.56 30.20
C LEU A 680 22.89 -20.89 31.28
N ILE A 681 22.32 -22.10 31.26
CA ILE A 681 21.41 -22.59 32.29
C ILE A 681 22.12 -22.71 33.65
N ALA A 682 23.36 -23.20 33.68
CA ALA A 682 24.18 -23.27 34.89
C ALA A 682 24.65 -21.88 35.34
N GLY A 683 24.91 -20.95 34.42
CA GLY A 683 25.21 -19.55 34.73
C GLY A 683 23.99 -18.81 35.30
N CYS A 684 22.80 -19.05 34.76
CA CYS A 684 21.53 -18.57 35.32
C CYS A 684 21.23 -19.22 36.69
N ALA A 685 21.55 -20.50 36.87
CA ALA A 685 21.44 -21.19 38.15
C ALA A 685 22.46 -20.65 39.17
N MET A 686 23.71 -20.37 38.76
CA MET A 686 24.75 -19.79 39.60
C MET A 686 24.45 -18.33 39.97
N VAL A 687 23.87 -17.53 39.08
CA VAL A 687 23.40 -16.16 39.41
C VAL A 687 22.20 -16.21 40.35
N ASN A 688 21.27 -17.18 40.17
CA ASN A 688 20.21 -17.44 41.14
C ASN A 688 20.76 -17.94 42.48
N ASP A 689 21.81 -18.75 42.50
CA ASP A 689 22.46 -19.26 43.70
C ASP A 689 23.36 -18.20 44.38
N GLU A 690 23.96 -17.26 43.64
CA GLU A 690 24.64 -16.07 44.18
C GLU A 690 23.64 -15.07 44.77
N LEU A 691 22.48 -14.88 44.12
CA LEU A 691 21.35 -14.11 44.66
C LEU A 691 20.70 -14.80 45.87
N ALA A 692 20.70 -16.14 45.92
CA ALA A 692 20.22 -16.92 47.06
C ALA A 692 21.24 -17.00 48.21
N SER A 693 22.55 -17.05 47.93
CA SER A 693 23.61 -17.13 48.95
C SER A 693 23.97 -15.75 49.54
N SER A 694 23.75 -14.66 48.79
CA SER A 694 23.79 -13.28 49.32
C SER A 694 22.58 -12.92 50.21
N SER A 695 21.59 -13.83 50.33
CA SER A 695 20.39 -13.64 51.16
C SER A 695 20.54 -14.03 52.64
N SER A 696 21.76 -14.32 53.12
CA SER A 696 22.02 -14.52 54.56
C SER A 696 21.94 -13.24 55.40
N SER A 697 21.65 -12.08 54.77
CA SER A 697 21.12 -10.91 55.48
C SER A 697 19.71 -10.58 54.98
N SER A 698 18.78 -10.51 55.93
CA SER A 698 17.33 -10.47 55.77
C SER A 698 16.78 -9.44 54.75
N LYS A 699 15.80 -9.89 53.95
CA LYS A 699 14.86 -9.12 53.08
C LYS A 699 15.34 -8.74 51.66
N ALA A 700 15.79 -9.70 50.85
CA ALA A 700 15.81 -9.55 49.40
C ALA A 700 14.55 -10.20 48.79
N ALA A 701 13.63 -9.37 48.29
CA ALA A 701 12.40 -9.81 47.63
C ALA A 701 12.72 -10.64 46.37
N SER A 702 12.15 -11.84 46.26
CA SER A 702 12.20 -12.67 45.05
C SER A 702 11.76 -11.86 43.81
N LEU A 703 12.33 -12.21 42.64
CA LEU A 703 11.80 -11.76 41.36
C LEU A 703 10.30 -12.12 41.26
N PRO A 704 9.46 -11.32 40.58
CA PRO A 704 8.03 -11.56 40.56
C PRO A 704 7.75 -12.97 40.04
N GLN A 705 7.03 -13.76 40.85
CA GLN A 705 6.43 -15.01 40.39
C GLN A 705 5.62 -14.70 39.12
N THR A 706 5.67 -15.59 38.14
CA THR A 706 4.84 -15.52 36.93
C THR A 706 3.43 -15.09 37.31
N LEU A 707 2.95 -13.98 36.74
CA LEU A 707 1.56 -13.55 36.87
C LEU A 707 0.71 -14.69 36.29
N THR A 708 0.14 -15.54 37.14
CA THR A 708 -0.51 -16.79 36.74
C THR A 708 -2.02 -16.71 36.91
N SER A 709 -2.52 -15.72 37.67
CA SER A 709 -3.95 -15.50 37.84
C SER A 709 -4.45 -14.28 37.07
N ALA A 710 -5.69 -14.37 36.58
CA ALA A 710 -6.37 -13.26 35.91
C ALA A 710 -6.57 -12.03 36.82
N GLU A 711 -6.54 -12.21 38.15
CA GLU A 711 -6.64 -11.16 39.15
C GLU A 711 -5.32 -10.38 39.31
N GLU A 712 -4.17 -11.08 39.35
CA GLU A 712 -2.84 -10.45 39.31
C GLU A 712 -2.57 -9.74 37.98
N ILE A 713 -3.14 -10.27 36.89
CA ILE A 713 -3.20 -9.60 35.59
C ILE A 713 -4.09 -8.35 35.72
N GLY A 714 -5.30 -8.44 36.29
CA GLY A 714 -6.19 -7.28 36.48
C GLY A 714 -5.55 -6.09 37.21
N GLU A 715 -4.79 -6.32 38.28
CA GLU A 715 -4.11 -5.27 39.06
C GLU A 715 -3.00 -4.54 38.28
N VAL A 716 -2.41 -5.18 37.27
CA VAL A 716 -1.27 -4.67 36.50
C VAL A 716 -1.68 -4.17 35.13
N PHE A 717 -2.70 -4.77 34.53
CA PHE A 717 -3.01 -4.65 33.11
C PHE A 717 -3.95 -3.48 32.79
N GLY A 718 -4.71 -2.98 33.76
CA GLY A 718 -5.70 -1.92 33.50
C GLY A 718 -6.73 -2.30 32.41
N ASP A 719 -7.76 -1.46 32.25
CA ASP A 719 -8.90 -1.80 31.40
C ASP A 719 -8.56 -2.02 29.91
N LYS A 720 -7.49 -1.38 29.42
CA LYS A 720 -7.12 -1.43 28.00
C LYS A 720 -6.51 -2.77 27.60
N HIS A 721 -5.59 -3.31 28.39
CA HIS A 721 -5.00 -4.61 28.07
C HIS A 721 -6.05 -5.72 28.14
N LEU A 722 -6.94 -5.70 29.14
CA LEU A 722 -8.03 -6.68 29.25
C LEU A 722 -8.98 -6.64 28.04
N LYS A 723 -9.33 -5.44 27.57
CA LYS A 723 -10.13 -5.27 26.34
C LYS A 723 -9.42 -5.83 25.11
N GLU A 724 -8.11 -5.66 25.01
CA GLU A 724 -7.32 -6.18 23.89
C GLU A 724 -7.23 -7.71 23.93
N ILE A 725 -7.00 -8.30 25.11
CA ILE A 725 -7.01 -9.76 25.30
C ILE A 725 -8.37 -10.33 24.92
N ALA A 726 -9.47 -9.73 25.40
CA ALA A 726 -10.83 -10.14 25.05
C ALA A 726 -11.11 -10.01 23.55
N PHE A 727 -10.63 -8.93 22.92
CA PHE A 727 -10.73 -8.75 21.47
C PHE A 727 -9.99 -9.85 20.70
N ASN A 728 -8.77 -10.22 21.12
CA ASN A 728 -8.00 -11.28 20.47
C ASN A 728 -8.63 -12.67 20.68
N ALA A 729 -9.17 -12.95 21.87
CA ALA A 729 -9.92 -14.17 22.13
C ALA A 729 -11.17 -14.27 21.22
N GLN A 730 -11.89 -13.16 21.02
CA GLN A 730 -12.99 -13.10 20.07
C GLN A 730 -12.52 -13.37 18.62
N LYS A 731 -11.35 -12.85 18.25
CA LYS A 731 -10.75 -13.05 16.93
C LYS A 731 -10.34 -14.52 16.71
N GLN A 732 -9.79 -15.16 17.73
CA GLN A 732 -9.46 -16.58 17.72
C GLN A 732 -10.72 -17.45 17.56
N SER A 733 -11.76 -17.18 18.34
CA SER A 733 -13.07 -17.85 18.21
C SER A 733 -13.66 -17.68 16.81
N LYS A 734 -13.54 -16.48 16.22
CA LYS A 734 -13.97 -16.24 14.84
C LYS A 734 -13.18 -17.06 13.82
N ALA A 735 -11.87 -17.20 13.99
CA ALA A 735 -11.04 -18.04 13.11
C ALA A 735 -11.45 -19.53 13.20
N GLN A 736 -11.78 -20.04 14.41
CA GLN A 736 -12.30 -21.40 14.58
C GLN A 736 -13.63 -21.60 13.85
N ILE A 737 -14.54 -20.62 13.96
CA ILE A 737 -15.82 -20.64 13.25
C ILE A 737 -15.60 -20.66 11.73
N GLU A 738 -14.66 -19.87 11.22
CA GLU A 738 -14.33 -19.82 9.79
C GLU A 738 -13.81 -21.16 9.27
N GLU A 739 -12.90 -21.82 10.00
CA GLU A 739 -12.43 -23.16 9.63
C GLU A 739 -13.52 -24.22 9.68
N ALA A 740 -14.42 -24.15 10.67
CA ALA A 740 -15.57 -25.03 10.75
C ALA A 740 -16.52 -24.83 9.56
N MET A 741 -16.77 -23.57 9.16
CA MET A 741 -17.59 -23.25 7.98
C MET A 741 -16.95 -23.69 6.66
N LEU A 742 -15.61 -23.70 6.58
CA LEU A 742 -14.86 -24.22 5.44
C LEU A 742 -14.74 -25.76 5.44
N GLY A 743 -15.21 -26.45 6.49
CA GLY A 743 -15.13 -27.90 6.60
C GLY A 743 -13.72 -28.45 6.85
N VAL A 744 -12.78 -27.60 7.27
CA VAL A 744 -11.37 -27.98 7.50
C VAL A 744 -11.03 -28.26 8.97
N MET A 745 -11.97 -28.04 9.89
CA MET A 745 -11.80 -28.27 11.33
C MET A 745 -11.93 -29.75 11.70
N ASN A 746 -11.17 -30.23 12.70
CA ASN A 746 -11.26 -31.61 13.17
C ASN A 746 -12.59 -31.81 13.94
N PRO A 747 -13.39 -32.88 13.71
CA PRO A 747 -14.63 -33.13 14.45
C PRO A 747 -14.48 -33.16 15.97
N HIS A 748 -13.31 -33.55 16.48
CA HIS A 748 -13.01 -33.52 17.92
C HIS A 748 -12.82 -32.09 18.47
N GLU A 749 -12.45 -31.14 17.62
CA GLU A 749 -12.35 -29.71 17.97
C GLU A 749 -13.70 -28.99 17.81
N ILE A 750 -14.67 -29.59 17.10
CA ILE A 750 -16.03 -29.06 16.92
C ILE A 750 -16.87 -29.39 18.16
N THR A 751 -16.70 -28.60 19.21
CA THR A 751 -17.55 -28.65 20.41
C THR A 751 -18.97 -28.18 20.11
N ASP A 752 -19.94 -28.52 20.97
CA ASP A 752 -21.31 -28.02 20.82
C ASP A 752 -21.39 -26.49 20.86
N GLU A 753 -20.49 -25.86 21.60
CA GLU A 753 -20.32 -24.39 21.62
C GLU A 753 -19.89 -23.86 20.25
N VAL A 754 -18.91 -24.49 19.60
CA VAL A 754 -18.47 -24.12 18.24
C VAL A 754 -19.62 -24.32 17.24
N ARG A 755 -20.38 -25.42 17.33
CA ARG A 755 -21.56 -25.65 16.45
C ARG A 755 -22.62 -24.56 16.63
N ALA A 756 -22.93 -24.20 17.87
CA ALA A 756 -23.90 -23.15 18.18
C ALA A 756 -23.42 -21.77 17.69
N LEU A 757 -22.13 -21.47 17.83
CA LEU A 757 -21.51 -20.25 17.34
C LEU A 757 -21.47 -20.18 15.82
N VAL A 758 -21.17 -21.30 15.13
CA VAL A 758 -21.24 -21.41 13.67
C VAL A 758 -22.65 -21.14 13.19
N ALA A 759 -23.67 -21.79 13.78
CA ALA A 759 -25.06 -21.58 13.42
C ALA A 759 -25.51 -20.11 13.65
N THR A 760 -25.12 -19.53 14.79
CA THR A 760 -25.43 -18.12 15.12
C THR A 760 -24.74 -17.15 14.16
N THR A 761 -23.48 -17.43 13.81
CA THR A 761 -22.68 -16.57 12.93
C THR A 761 -23.18 -16.66 11.49
N ALA A 762 -23.50 -17.85 11.01
CA ALA A 762 -24.16 -18.06 9.73
C ALA A 762 -25.49 -17.29 9.65
N ALA A 763 -26.33 -17.36 10.69
CA ALA A 763 -27.59 -16.61 10.75
C ALA A 763 -27.38 -15.08 10.74
N LYS A 764 -26.39 -14.57 11.49
CA LYS A 764 -26.04 -13.13 11.49
C LYS A 764 -25.49 -12.65 10.15
N LEU A 765 -24.64 -13.46 9.51
CA LEU A 765 -24.11 -13.17 8.17
C LEU A 765 -25.24 -13.15 7.14
N ALA A 766 -26.13 -14.15 7.17
CA ALA A 766 -27.31 -14.20 6.31
C ALA A 766 -28.22 -12.97 6.50
N LYS A 767 -28.47 -12.54 7.74
CA LYS A 767 -29.24 -11.31 8.03
C LYS A 767 -28.57 -10.06 7.46
N THR A 768 -27.28 -9.86 7.78
CA THR A 768 -26.51 -8.70 7.31
C THR A 768 -26.46 -8.65 5.78
N GLN A 769 -26.36 -9.82 5.13
CA GLN A 769 -26.37 -9.90 3.68
C GLN A 769 -27.74 -9.58 3.08
N ARG A 770 -28.85 -10.01 3.71
CA ARG A 770 -30.21 -9.60 3.29
C ARG A 770 -30.38 -8.09 3.34
N GLU A 771 -29.92 -7.45 4.42
CA GLU A 771 -29.96 -5.99 4.56
C GLU A 771 -29.16 -5.30 3.44
N ARG A 772 -27.93 -5.75 3.17
CA ARG A 772 -27.11 -5.23 2.06
C ARG A 772 -27.75 -5.43 0.69
N ASN A 773 -28.33 -6.59 0.44
CA ASN A 773 -29.01 -6.89 -0.81
C ASN A 773 -30.23 -6.00 -1.01
N ASN A 774 -30.97 -5.69 0.07
CA ASN A 774 -32.09 -4.75 0.03
C ASN A 774 -31.61 -3.33 -0.26
N ASP A 775 -30.53 -2.88 0.40
CA ASP A 775 -29.91 -1.59 0.13
C ASP A 775 -29.42 -1.50 -1.33
N GLN A 776 -28.84 -2.58 -1.86
CA GLN A 776 -28.38 -2.63 -3.25
C GLN A 776 -29.54 -2.64 -4.24
N LYS A 777 -30.64 -3.37 -3.97
CA LYS A 777 -31.86 -3.32 -4.80
C LYS A 777 -32.46 -1.91 -4.79
N LEU A 778 -32.44 -1.22 -3.65
CA LEU A 778 -32.83 0.19 -3.54
C LEU A 778 -31.94 1.09 -4.40
N VAL A 779 -30.62 0.91 -4.34
CA VAL A 779 -29.66 1.70 -5.15
C VAL A 779 -29.80 1.38 -6.65
N GLN A 780 -29.89 0.10 -7.04
CA GLN A 780 -30.02 -0.32 -8.44
C GLN A 780 -31.39 0.06 -9.03
N GLY A 781 -32.47 -0.02 -8.26
CA GLY A 781 -33.78 0.49 -8.66
C GLY A 781 -33.75 2.00 -8.94
N ARG A 782 -32.95 2.76 -8.18
CA ARG A 782 -32.75 4.20 -8.42
C ARG A 782 -31.88 4.50 -9.63
N VAL A 783 -30.92 3.63 -9.97
CA VAL A 783 -30.02 3.81 -11.13
C VAL A 783 -30.67 3.35 -12.44
N SER A 784 -31.49 2.30 -12.41
CA SER A 784 -32.22 1.77 -13.58
C SER A 784 -33.44 2.61 -13.99
N ASN A 785 -34.01 3.40 -13.08
CA ASN A 785 -35.05 4.38 -13.40
C ASN A 785 -34.56 5.63 -14.16
N LYS A 786 -33.32 5.62 -14.69
CA LYS A 786 -32.80 6.71 -15.55
C LYS A 786 -33.38 6.73 -16.97
N ASP A 787 -34.15 5.72 -17.38
CA ASP A 787 -34.87 5.68 -18.66
C ASP A 787 -36.38 5.98 -18.53
N VAL A 788 -36.84 6.54 -17.40
CA VAL A 788 -38.20 7.08 -17.32
C VAL A 788 -38.25 8.39 -18.09
N ALA A 789 -38.95 8.36 -19.22
CA ALA A 789 -39.31 9.53 -20.01
C ALA A 789 -39.75 10.68 -19.08
N TRP A 790 -39.11 11.84 -19.24
CA TRP A 790 -39.49 13.11 -18.64
C TRP A 790 -40.98 13.37 -18.91
N ARG A 791 -41.85 13.05 -17.96
CA ARG A 791 -43.24 13.50 -17.94
C ARG A 791 -43.35 14.66 -16.97
N ASP A 792 -43.91 15.75 -17.49
CA ASP A 792 -44.00 17.11 -16.96
C ASP A 792 -44.80 17.34 -15.67
N THR A 793 -44.89 16.39 -14.73
CA THR A 793 -45.72 16.61 -13.52
C THR A 793 -45.17 15.92 -12.28
N ASP A 794 -44.16 16.51 -11.65
CA ASP A 794 -43.99 16.53 -10.17
C ASP A 794 -42.89 17.55 -9.77
N PRO A 795 -43.20 18.64 -9.04
CA PRO A 795 -42.29 19.78 -8.88
C PRO A 795 -41.39 19.70 -7.64
N ILE A 796 -40.86 18.52 -7.28
CA ILE A 796 -39.93 18.40 -6.13
C ILE A 796 -38.70 17.60 -6.55
N TYR A 797 -37.81 18.24 -7.31
CA TYR A 797 -36.46 17.72 -7.55
C TYR A 797 -35.40 18.76 -7.24
N VAL A 798 -34.94 18.73 -5.98
CA VAL A 798 -33.71 19.36 -5.52
C VAL A 798 -32.54 18.80 -6.33
N SER A 799 -31.87 19.66 -7.10
CA SER A 799 -30.70 19.25 -7.88
C SER A 799 -29.55 18.87 -6.96
N LEU A 800 -29.02 17.66 -7.10
CA LEU A 800 -27.75 17.19 -6.55
C LEU A 800 -26.58 17.89 -7.29
N LEU A 801 -26.44 19.20 -7.11
CA LEU A 801 -25.28 19.95 -7.59
C LEU A 801 -24.11 19.72 -6.61
N GLY A 802 -23.23 18.78 -6.94
CA GLY A 802 -21.91 18.70 -6.32
C GLY A 802 -21.91 18.56 -4.79
N SER A 803 -22.61 17.56 -4.24
CA SER A 803 -22.64 17.23 -2.79
C SER A 803 -23.38 18.22 -1.87
N LEU A 804 -24.36 18.97 -2.39
CA LEU A 804 -25.23 19.86 -1.61
C LEU A 804 -26.72 19.43 -1.67
N LEU A 805 -27.47 19.70 -0.60
CA LEU A 805 -28.94 19.74 -0.57
C LEU A 805 -29.33 21.22 -0.57
N ALA A 806 -30.06 21.69 -1.58
CA ALA A 806 -30.33 23.11 -1.74
C ALA A 806 -31.80 23.41 -2.03
N SER A 807 -32.28 24.57 -1.58
CA SER A 807 -33.59 25.11 -1.95
C SER A 807 -33.68 25.39 -3.45
N GLU A 808 -34.88 25.35 -4.01
CA GLU A 808 -35.13 25.59 -5.45
C GLU A 808 -34.52 26.91 -5.92
N LYS A 809 -34.74 27.99 -5.17
CA LYS A 809 -34.21 29.33 -5.46
C LYS A 809 -32.67 29.37 -5.48
N PHE A 810 -31.99 28.58 -4.64
CA PHE A 810 -30.53 28.44 -4.67
C PHE A 810 -30.05 27.86 -5.99
N VAL A 811 -30.78 26.89 -6.53
CA VAL A 811 -30.48 26.26 -7.81
C VAL A 811 -30.75 27.21 -8.97
N GLU A 812 -31.94 27.82 -9.00
CA GLU A 812 -32.36 28.74 -10.05
C GLU A 812 -31.45 29.95 -10.19
N THR A 813 -30.98 30.49 -9.05
CA THR A 813 -30.11 31.66 -9.03
C THR A 813 -28.62 31.33 -9.15
N LYS A 814 -28.29 30.04 -9.35
CA LYS A 814 -26.90 29.52 -9.41
C LYS A 814 -26.08 29.91 -8.17
N GLY A 815 -26.66 29.74 -6.99
CA GLY A 815 -26.01 29.97 -5.69
C GLY A 815 -25.97 31.43 -5.24
N LYS A 816 -26.67 32.35 -5.93
CA LYS A 816 -26.71 33.77 -5.53
C LYS A 816 -27.70 34.05 -4.40
N VAL A 817 -28.83 33.35 -4.37
CA VAL A 817 -29.90 33.52 -3.37
C VAL A 817 -30.50 32.17 -3.05
N GLY A 818 -30.58 31.81 -1.77
CA GLY A 818 -31.16 30.54 -1.33
C GLY A 818 -30.40 29.88 -0.20
N VAL A 819 -30.89 28.74 0.30
CA VAL A 819 -30.21 27.91 1.31
C VAL A 819 -29.63 26.65 0.68
N ALA A 820 -28.41 26.27 1.10
CA ALA A 820 -27.82 24.97 0.81
C ALA A 820 -27.12 24.36 2.05
N LEU A 821 -27.26 23.04 2.21
CA LEU A 821 -26.61 22.22 3.24
C LEU A 821 -25.66 21.23 2.59
N ALA A 822 -24.55 20.91 3.25
CA ALA A 822 -23.67 19.84 2.80
C ALA A 822 -24.37 18.47 2.89
N PHE A 823 -24.43 17.73 1.77
CA PHE A 823 -25.17 16.48 1.62
C PHE A 823 -24.72 15.40 2.60
N LYS A 824 -23.39 15.22 2.76
CA LYS A 824 -22.84 14.15 3.59
C LYS A 824 -23.14 14.35 5.09
N PRO A 825 -22.96 15.54 5.69
CA PRO A 825 -23.45 15.81 7.04
C PRO A 825 -24.96 15.69 7.18
N ALA A 826 -25.73 16.29 6.25
CA ALA A 826 -27.19 16.33 6.30
C ALA A 826 -27.83 14.94 6.32
N ILE A 827 -27.22 13.95 5.65
CA ILE A 827 -27.77 12.59 5.55
C ILE A 827 -27.11 11.61 6.51
N LYS A 828 -25.85 11.80 6.94
CA LYS A 828 -25.17 10.80 7.79
C LYS A 828 -25.24 11.11 9.29
N VAL A 829 -25.55 12.35 9.66
CA VAL A 829 -25.43 12.80 11.05
C VAL A 829 -26.73 13.45 11.50
N LYS A 830 -27.36 12.87 12.53
CA LYS A 830 -28.50 13.51 13.17
C LYS A 830 -28.05 14.80 13.84
N ARG A 831 -28.58 15.93 13.37
CA ARG A 831 -28.43 17.24 13.99
C ARG A 831 -29.78 17.76 14.42
N LEU A 832 -29.80 18.48 15.53
CA LEU A 832 -30.97 19.17 16.03
C LEU A 832 -30.73 20.66 15.81
N LEU A 833 -31.65 21.32 15.14
CA LEU A 833 -31.57 22.75 14.84
C LEU A 833 -32.66 23.47 15.61
N PHE A 834 -32.33 24.58 16.26
CA PHE A 834 -33.32 25.50 16.83
C PHE A 834 -33.06 26.92 16.31
N MET A 835 -34.12 27.64 15.97
CA MET A 835 -34.05 29.02 15.52
C MET A 835 -34.81 29.88 16.53
N THR A 836 -34.18 30.93 17.07
CA THR A 836 -34.85 31.80 18.03
C THR A 836 -35.99 32.58 17.38
N PRO A 837 -37.02 32.98 18.14
CA PRO A 837 -38.11 33.78 17.59
C PRO A 837 -37.65 35.10 16.98
N ALA A 838 -36.59 35.72 17.52
CA ALA A 838 -36.02 36.95 16.95
C ALA A 838 -35.36 36.66 15.58
N PHE A 839 -34.55 35.61 15.50
CA PHE A 839 -33.92 35.19 14.24
C PHE A 839 -34.92 34.88 13.14
N VAL A 840 -36.02 34.18 13.47
CA VAL A 840 -37.08 33.85 12.50
C VAL A 840 -37.78 35.11 11.99
N ARG A 841 -38.06 36.09 12.86
CA ARG A 841 -38.67 37.37 12.43
C ARG A 841 -37.73 38.12 11.48
N ASP A 842 -36.46 38.21 11.83
CA ASP A 842 -35.49 39.01 11.08
C ASP A 842 -35.07 38.33 9.76
N ASN A 843 -35.26 37.00 9.63
CA ASN A 843 -34.83 36.20 8.49
C ASN A 843 -35.95 35.28 7.94
N THR A 844 -37.17 35.80 7.84
CA THR A 844 -38.38 35.00 7.56
C THR A 844 -38.28 34.18 6.26
N ASP A 845 -37.84 34.78 5.15
CA ASP A 845 -37.76 34.10 3.86
C ASP A 845 -36.72 32.97 3.85
N LEU A 846 -35.61 33.20 4.55
CA LEU A 846 -34.51 32.25 4.64
C LEU A 846 -34.84 31.07 5.56
N CYS A 847 -35.58 31.33 6.64
CA CYS A 847 -36.11 30.28 7.51
C CYS A 847 -37.11 29.38 6.77
N ARG A 848 -37.91 29.96 5.85
CA ARG A 848 -38.81 29.21 4.97
C ARG A 848 -38.03 28.28 4.03
N GLU A 849 -37.03 28.83 3.33
CA GLU A 849 -36.17 28.06 2.43
C GLU A 849 -35.35 26.98 3.17
N LEU A 850 -34.88 27.25 4.38
CA LEU A 850 -34.19 26.23 5.21
C LEU A 850 -35.17 25.14 5.67
N ALA A 851 -36.40 25.49 6.05
CA ALA A 851 -37.41 24.50 6.43
C ALA A 851 -37.75 23.55 5.27
N GLU A 852 -37.81 24.04 4.04
CA GLU A 852 -37.98 23.22 2.83
C GLU A 852 -36.83 22.20 2.67
N VAL A 853 -35.59 22.63 2.86
CA VAL A 853 -34.41 21.73 2.79
C VAL A 853 -34.41 20.69 3.92
N LEU A 854 -34.89 21.06 5.11
CA LEU A 854 -34.99 20.14 6.26
C LEU A 854 -36.11 19.11 6.12
N GLN A 855 -37.13 19.38 5.30
CA GLN A 855 -38.25 18.46 5.03
C GLN A 855 -37.94 17.44 3.93
N LEU A 856 -36.77 17.52 3.29
CA LEU A 856 -36.35 16.53 2.30
C LEU A 856 -36.22 15.14 2.94
N GLN A 857 -36.72 14.11 2.25
CA GLN A 857 -36.87 12.75 2.78
C GLN A 857 -35.55 12.14 3.33
N ASP A 858 -34.41 12.58 2.84
CA ASP A 858 -33.08 12.08 3.25
C ASP A 858 -32.37 12.99 4.29
N CYS A 859 -32.95 14.13 4.66
CA CYS A 859 -32.33 15.05 5.62
C CYS A 859 -32.52 14.56 7.07
N ASN A 860 -31.42 14.17 7.71
CA ASN A 860 -31.39 13.74 9.11
C ASN A 860 -31.28 14.92 10.09
N PHE A 861 -31.40 16.17 9.62
CA PHE A 861 -31.45 17.34 10.48
C PHE A 861 -32.89 17.59 10.89
N GLN A 862 -33.12 17.82 12.18
CA GLN A 862 -34.45 17.98 12.74
C GLN A 862 -34.59 19.39 13.33
N LEU A 863 -35.58 20.14 12.84
CA LEU A 863 -35.96 21.42 13.43
C LEU A 863 -36.70 21.16 14.76
N LEU A 864 -36.25 21.80 15.82
CA LEU A 864 -36.85 21.73 17.15
C LEU A 864 -37.76 22.93 17.40
N ASN A 865 -38.83 22.69 18.15
CA ASN A 865 -39.58 23.74 18.83
C ASN A 865 -38.96 24.00 20.22
N ARG A 866 -39.52 24.94 20.98
CA ARG A 866 -38.96 25.31 22.29
C ARG A 866 -38.92 24.13 23.28
N ALA A 867 -40.01 23.38 23.39
CA ALA A 867 -40.07 22.21 24.28
C ALA A 867 -39.03 21.14 23.90
N GLY A 868 -38.83 20.90 22.60
CA GLY A 868 -37.81 19.97 22.10
C GLY A 868 -36.38 20.44 22.34
N LEU A 869 -36.14 21.76 22.32
CA LEU A 869 -34.85 22.35 22.71
C LEU A 869 -34.56 22.10 24.20
N ASP A 870 -35.53 22.38 25.07
CA ASP A 870 -35.36 22.20 26.53
C ASP A 870 -35.08 20.73 26.87
N GLU A 871 -35.75 19.79 26.21
CA GLU A 871 -35.49 18.35 26.34
C GLU A 871 -34.10 17.96 25.81
N ALA A 872 -33.68 18.52 24.67
CA ALA A 872 -32.37 18.27 24.09
C ALA A 872 -31.25 18.79 25.00
N ILE A 873 -31.43 19.98 25.59
CA ILE A 873 -30.49 20.59 26.53
C ILE A 873 -30.34 19.74 27.78
N ALA A 874 -31.45 19.25 28.36
CA ALA A 874 -31.41 18.37 29.52
C ALA A 874 -30.63 17.05 29.29
N LYS A 875 -30.49 16.62 28.03
CA LYS A 875 -29.78 15.39 27.61
C LYS A 875 -28.37 15.65 27.03
N LEU A 876 -27.89 16.89 27.09
CA LEU A 876 -26.57 17.26 26.57
C LEU A 876 -25.45 16.62 27.40
N ASN A 877 -24.53 15.96 26.70
CA ASN A 877 -23.22 15.59 27.21
C ASN A 877 -22.14 16.12 26.24
N PRO A 878 -20.84 16.11 26.61
CA PRO A 878 -19.79 16.68 25.76
C PRO A 878 -19.72 16.11 24.34
N ALA A 879 -20.16 14.86 24.13
CA ALA A 879 -20.22 14.22 22.82
C ALA A 879 -21.45 14.66 21.99
N ARG A 880 -22.59 14.94 22.64
CA ARG A 880 -23.84 15.38 22.01
C ARG A 880 -23.95 16.90 21.83
N ALA A 881 -23.14 17.69 22.53
CA ALA A 881 -23.11 19.15 22.40
C ALA A 881 -22.77 19.68 21.00
N ARG A 882 -22.17 18.85 20.15
CA ARG A 882 -21.89 19.17 18.73
C ARG A 882 -23.05 18.81 17.79
N GLN A 883 -24.11 18.19 18.30
CA GLN A 883 -25.30 17.79 17.52
C GLN A 883 -26.41 18.84 17.55
N LEU A 884 -26.45 19.70 18.57
CA LEU A 884 -27.43 20.78 18.70
C LEU A 884 -26.85 22.09 18.15
N ILE A 885 -27.59 22.73 17.24
CA ILE A 885 -27.24 24.00 16.59
C ILE A 885 -28.34 25.01 16.92
N VAL A 886 -27.94 26.19 17.39
CA VAL A 886 -28.87 27.30 17.66
C VAL A 886 -28.51 28.49 16.76
N LEU A 887 -29.49 29.00 16.03
CA LEU A 887 -29.39 30.22 15.23
C LEU A 887 -30.12 31.36 15.96
N ARG A 888 -29.41 32.47 16.22
CA ARG A 888 -29.90 33.64 16.94
C ARG A 888 -29.56 34.94 16.21
N SER A 889 -30.32 36.02 16.44
CA SER A 889 -30.12 37.31 15.72
C SER A 889 -28.96 38.14 16.28
N ASP A 890 -28.69 38.07 17.58
CA ASP A 890 -27.58 38.77 18.20
C ASP A 890 -27.10 38.06 19.49
N ALA A 891 -26.11 38.64 20.16
CA ALA A 891 -25.55 38.05 21.37
C ALA A 891 -26.45 38.16 22.62
N GLY A 892 -27.43 39.08 22.60
CA GLY A 892 -28.41 39.32 23.66
C GLY A 892 -29.69 38.52 23.51
N ASP A 893 -29.95 37.95 22.34
CA ASP A 893 -30.98 36.95 22.08
C ASP A 893 -30.63 35.66 22.83
N GLU A 894 -31.61 35.20 23.62
CA GLU A 894 -31.56 34.12 24.63
C GLU A 894 -30.23 33.35 24.76
N ALA A 895 -29.60 33.38 25.94
CA ALA A 895 -28.32 32.71 26.19
C ALA A 895 -28.49 31.21 26.49
N PHE A 896 -27.69 30.36 25.83
CA PHE A 896 -27.69 28.91 26.03
C PHE A 896 -26.30 28.37 26.40
N ASP A 897 -25.81 28.64 27.61
CA ASP A 897 -24.41 28.37 28.02
C ASP A 897 -23.92 26.93 27.82
N GLN A 898 -24.84 25.95 27.73
CA GLN A 898 -24.51 24.53 27.54
C GLN A 898 -24.37 24.10 26.06
N VAL A 899 -24.75 24.96 25.10
CA VAL A 899 -24.74 24.66 23.66
C VAL A 899 -23.47 25.19 23.02
N ARG A 900 -22.67 24.30 22.40
CA ARG A 900 -21.37 24.65 21.83
C ARG A 900 -21.42 25.28 20.43
N LEU A 901 -22.51 25.09 19.70
CA LEU A 901 -22.70 25.62 18.34
C LEU A 901 -23.87 26.60 18.35
N GLN A 902 -23.56 27.87 18.61
CA GLN A 902 -24.50 28.99 18.57
C GLN A 902 -23.96 30.01 17.58
N PHE A 903 -24.81 30.46 16.66
CA PHE A 903 -24.43 31.42 15.62
C PHE A 903 -25.31 32.65 15.73
N THR A 904 -24.70 33.84 15.78
CA THR A 904 -25.35 35.15 15.88
C THR A 904 -25.83 35.71 14.53
N GLY A 905 -25.77 34.89 13.48
CA GLY A 905 -26.28 35.19 12.14
C GLY A 905 -25.87 34.11 11.15
N LEU A 906 -26.50 34.05 9.97
CA LEU A 906 -26.11 33.05 8.96
C LEU A 906 -24.71 33.27 8.43
N THR A 907 -24.22 34.51 8.35
CA THR A 907 -22.86 34.78 7.87
C THR A 907 -21.82 34.03 8.72
N GLU A 908 -22.01 34.01 10.04
CA GLU A 908 -21.18 33.24 10.97
C GLU A 908 -21.41 31.72 10.85
N ALA A 909 -22.66 31.29 10.67
CA ALA A 909 -23.00 29.88 10.48
C ALA A 909 -22.41 29.30 9.19
N VAL A 910 -22.40 30.07 8.11
CA VAL A 910 -21.90 29.74 6.77
C VAL A 910 -20.38 29.59 6.72
N GLU A 911 -19.65 30.26 7.60
CA GLU A 911 -18.20 30.04 7.75
C GLU A 911 -17.88 28.69 8.42
N HIS A 912 -18.85 28.11 9.13
CA HIS A 912 -18.72 26.81 9.75
C HIS A 912 -19.07 25.70 8.75
N TRP A 913 -18.22 24.65 8.65
CA TRP A 913 -18.29 23.54 7.67
C TRP A 913 -19.63 22.77 7.55
N VAL A 914 -20.60 23.06 8.42
CA VAL A 914 -21.96 22.50 8.40
C VAL A 914 -22.87 23.25 7.42
N PHE A 915 -22.66 24.56 7.22
CA PHE A 915 -23.39 25.41 6.26
C PHE A 915 -22.38 25.93 5.23
N CYS A 916 -22.72 26.02 3.94
CA CYS A 916 -21.76 26.41 2.92
C CYS A 916 -22.41 27.26 1.84
N THR A 917 -21.83 28.42 1.52
CA THR A 917 -22.26 29.28 0.40
C THR A 917 -21.44 29.10 -0.87
N GLU A 918 -20.28 28.44 -0.81
CA GLU A 918 -19.42 28.17 -1.98
C GLU A 918 -18.87 26.74 -1.96
N ASP A 919 -18.95 26.05 -3.11
CA ASP A 919 -18.41 24.70 -3.32
C ASP A 919 -16.86 24.72 -3.27
N LYS A 920 -16.30 24.65 -2.06
CA LYS A 920 -14.85 24.51 -1.84
C LYS A 920 -14.34 23.08 -2.10
N SER A 921 -15.16 22.13 -2.54
CA SER A 921 -14.70 20.77 -2.87
C SER A 921 -13.88 20.75 -4.17
N ARG A 922 -14.05 21.75 -5.04
CA ARG A 922 -13.38 21.87 -6.34
C ARG A 922 -11.99 22.54 -6.29
N SER A 923 -11.59 23.14 -5.17
CA SER A 923 -10.28 23.81 -5.03
C SER A 923 -9.11 22.86 -4.77
N ARG A 924 -9.36 21.56 -4.54
CA ARG A 924 -8.29 20.55 -4.31
C ARG A 924 -7.89 19.74 -5.54
N SER A 925 -8.53 19.92 -6.70
CA SER A 925 -8.23 19.14 -7.91
C SER A 925 -7.65 19.93 -9.09
N GLY A 926 -7.40 21.23 -8.98
CA GLY A 926 -6.66 21.99 -10.00
C GLY A 926 -7.28 21.97 -11.41
N ILE A 927 -8.61 21.98 -11.53
CA ILE A 927 -9.33 22.12 -12.80
C ILE A 927 -10.22 23.35 -12.69
N ALA A 928 -9.64 24.51 -12.98
CA ALA A 928 -10.39 25.76 -13.11
C ALA A 928 -9.66 26.67 -14.10
N GLU A 929 -9.78 26.40 -15.40
CA GLU A 929 -9.51 27.42 -16.41
C GLU A 929 -10.32 27.25 -17.72
N SER A 930 -11.42 26.49 -17.74
CA SER A 930 -12.33 26.50 -18.91
C SER A 930 -13.76 26.04 -18.60
N TYR A 931 -14.47 26.84 -17.80
CA TYR A 931 -15.92 26.99 -17.94
C TYR A 931 -16.25 28.48 -18.04
#